data_AF-A0A2S6QWU8-F1
#
_entry.id   AF-A0A2S6QWU8-F1
#
_cell.length_a   1.000
_cell.length_b   1.000
_cell.length_c   1.000
_cell.angle_alpha   90.00
_cell.angle_beta   90.00
_cell.angle_gamma   90.00
#
_symmetry.space_group_name_H-M   'P 1'
#
loop_
_entity.id
_entity.type
_entity.pdbx_description
1 polymer ?
#
loop_
_entity_poly.entity_id
_entity_poly.type
_entity_poly.pdbx_seq_one_letter_code
_entity_poly.pdbx_strand_id
1 'polypeptide(L)'
;MKLNYMSESNSKMVEKLKKQIQLIKSSLVDIKNQREAEVYDKAQAFKFPPFPNYNISDEIAAVFKSVRDEVLAEKSIYSTASKLETAEEGSEHTGPIVSDDALNVPHVEHSYVTDFVGHIDTFSIFEYPNEKLPSQFKFEDMSQADINLFKVLYGELEYATENMAALGYNIAVINKMKTAVESLGFGRTNDALTVLRTAKKNAPNNRSISFMLSQIYYYKVAHGSNEMLPEARGEAKKASLYSEEVNKAQLNQYRYSYVMHESNYDQSKSLNLIRDYYLLNPESLTEGRGLGVHDGIHLKTWVLLSTMDPGLLTSYEVESILSITLTAATGVNFYLNVIRPQILMRLSDKDDAVVKPLYKIEEMLAKSYQHYAEIVDTIQQNFDAHGNLMPQSEYVWTLEHRYVNLLLKAAPIPRFDEIYLYTSLDAKRHSAEAYPNRAMAAMGLSNVNYWQVWSLAITAVEGKGGARTLPVKRLIPYAEIYRKFDRLLEVLQEYEKEVVPDEKWELIEKYMPDYEYSVFPLVAAGPDAFQTPSNPYYLNFYRQWVTHKPKGPLPSELIKTYADNGHFIDPDEVIAAFEGIARVISDDVHGLKTRAKEALKQCLKDKKNASADKAKDMLRDSHFKDYWWLYAIVLPLSVLTFFIVFGSGGSSSGLMMLILIVLGAGGLGYMIYNYASKLEGDDALDEDESETKEKEPE
;
A
#
# COMPACT_ATOMS: atom_id res chain seq x y z
N MET A 1 50.40 15.78 37.66
CA MET A 1 48.98 15.64 38.04
C MET A 1 47.99 16.22 37.00
N LYS A 2 48.36 16.36 35.70
CA LYS A 2 47.46 16.88 34.65
C LYS A 2 47.34 16.03 33.37
N LEU A 3 47.93 14.83 33.35
CA LEU A 3 47.61 13.81 32.33
C LEU A 3 46.20 13.20 32.53
N ASN A 4 45.60 13.39 33.70
CA ASN A 4 44.27 12.85 34.01
C ASN A 4 43.11 13.68 33.45
N TYR A 5 43.24 14.99 33.25
CA TYR A 5 42.07 15.82 32.92
C TYR A 5 41.57 15.66 31.47
N MET A 6 42.46 15.40 30.50
CA MET A 6 42.06 15.14 29.12
C MET A 6 41.80 13.67 28.80
N SER A 7 42.36 12.72 29.59
CA SER A 7 41.94 11.31 29.49
C SER A 7 40.61 11.07 30.20
N GLU A 8 40.28 11.85 31.24
CA GLU A 8 38.99 11.79 31.93
C GLU A 8 37.81 12.26 31.06
N SER A 9 37.99 13.27 30.19
CA SER A 9 36.90 13.77 29.32
C SER A 9 36.49 12.72 28.28
N ASN A 10 37.47 12.20 27.53
CA ASN A 10 37.26 11.10 26.57
C ASN A 10 36.70 9.84 27.27
N SER A 11 37.16 9.54 28.49
CA SER A 11 36.65 8.40 29.28
C SER A 11 35.19 8.59 29.69
N LYS A 12 34.77 9.80 30.12
CA LYS A 12 33.42 10.06 30.63
C LYS A 12 32.34 10.00 29.53
N MET A 13 32.62 10.51 28.34
CA MET A 13 31.69 10.46 27.19
C MET A 13 31.53 9.03 26.64
N VAL A 14 32.62 8.27 26.48
CA VAL A 14 32.55 6.86 26.07
C VAL A 14 31.83 6.01 27.13
N GLU A 15 31.98 6.34 28.41
CA GLU A 15 31.24 5.69 29.50
C GLU A 15 29.75 6.08 29.51
N LYS A 16 29.40 7.33 29.16
CA LYS A 16 28.02 7.79 28.94
C LYS A 16 27.36 7.00 27.80
N LEU A 17 28.04 6.84 26.67
CA LEU A 17 27.58 6.05 25.52
C LEU A 17 27.34 4.59 25.93
N LYS A 18 28.29 3.95 26.62
CA LYS A 18 28.14 2.56 27.13
C LYS A 18 26.96 2.40 28.09
N LYS A 19 26.74 3.35 29.00
CA LYS A 19 25.59 3.33 29.94
C LYS A 19 24.25 3.43 29.21
N GLN A 20 24.14 4.30 28.21
CA GLN A 20 22.92 4.43 27.41
C GLN A 20 22.64 3.18 26.57
N ILE A 21 23.67 2.59 25.96
CA ILE A 21 23.56 1.30 25.26
C ILE A 21 23.00 0.21 26.18
N GLN A 22 23.51 0.10 27.40
CA GLN A 22 23.05 -0.91 28.36
C GLN A 22 21.58 -0.74 28.76
N LEU A 23 21.12 0.51 28.91
CA LEU A 23 19.72 0.82 29.22
C LEU A 23 18.77 0.44 28.06
N ILE A 24 19.22 0.61 26.82
CA ILE A 24 18.43 0.22 25.65
C ILE A 24 18.37 -1.31 25.53
N LYS A 25 19.49 -2.00 25.78
CA LYS A 25 19.52 -3.47 25.83
C LYS A 25 18.52 -4.06 26.81
N SER A 26 18.43 -3.54 28.04
CA SER A 26 17.44 -4.03 29.00
C SER A 26 16.00 -3.79 28.51
N SER A 27 15.73 -2.60 27.97
CA SER A 27 14.41 -2.28 27.40
C SER A 27 14.02 -3.24 26.26
N LEU A 28 14.99 -3.62 25.43
CA LEU A 28 14.76 -4.53 24.30
C LEU A 28 14.47 -5.96 24.75
N VAL A 29 15.15 -6.44 25.80
CA VAL A 29 14.87 -7.76 26.40
C VAL A 29 13.46 -7.81 26.96
N ASP A 30 13.01 -6.75 27.64
CA ASP A 30 11.65 -6.66 28.17
C ASP A 30 10.60 -6.73 27.06
N ILE A 31 10.81 -5.98 25.97
CA ILE A 31 9.95 -6.03 24.78
C ILE A 31 9.90 -7.44 24.19
N LYS A 32 11.04 -8.12 24.04
CA LYS A 32 11.12 -9.48 23.50
C LYS A 32 10.35 -10.47 24.38
N ASN A 33 10.54 -10.40 25.70
CA ASN A 33 9.85 -11.25 26.66
C ASN A 33 8.33 -11.04 26.66
N GLN A 34 7.87 -9.79 26.56
CA GLN A 34 6.44 -9.47 26.43
C GLN A 34 5.83 -10.07 25.15
N ARG A 35 6.56 -10.01 24.04
CA ARG A 35 6.10 -10.55 22.75
C ARG A 35 6.05 -12.07 22.73
N GLU A 36 6.99 -12.75 23.39
CA GLU A 36 6.93 -14.20 23.56
C GLU A 36 5.72 -14.63 24.41
N ALA A 37 5.34 -13.83 25.40
CA ALA A 37 4.14 -14.08 26.22
C ALA A 37 2.83 -13.85 25.44
N GLU A 38 2.74 -12.83 24.58
CA GLU A 38 1.55 -12.56 23.74
C GLU A 38 1.26 -13.65 22.70
N VAL A 39 2.28 -14.40 22.26
CA VAL A 39 2.12 -15.51 21.31
C VAL A 39 1.44 -16.73 21.96
N TYR A 40 1.44 -16.82 23.29
CA TYR A 40 0.88 -17.96 24.02
C TYR A 40 -0.61 -17.86 24.37
N ASP A 41 -1.22 -16.67 24.28
CA ASP A 41 -2.63 -16.48 24.59
C ASP A 41 -3.37 -15.84 23.42
N LYS A 42 -4.13 -16.65 22.66
CA LYS A 42 -5.34 -16.22 21.93
C LYS A 42 -6.06 -17.42 21.30
N ALA A 43 -6.74 -18.20 22.14
CA ALA A 43 -7.91 -18.96 21.69
C ALA A 43 -9.16 -18.10 21.97
N GLN A 44 -9.44 -17.14 21.08
CA GLN A 44 -10.70 -16.41 21.17
C GLN A 44 -11.82 -17.32 20.67
N ALA A 45 -12.70 -17.73 21.59
CA ALA A 45 -13.93 -18.41 21.25
C ALA A 45 -14.83 -17.42 20.49
N PHE A 46 -15.04 -17.68 19.19
CA PHE A 46 -16.07 -17.00 18.41
C PHE A 46 -17.43 -17.40 18.99
N LYS A 47 -18.05 -16.50 19.75
CA LYS A 47 -19.49 -16.56 19.92
C LYS A 47 -20.09 -16.04 18.63
N PHE A 48 -21.02 -16.78 18.05
CA PHE A 48 -21.89 -16.30 16.98
C PHE A 48 -23.02 -15.47 17.61
N PRO A 49 -23.02 -14.13 17.47
CA PRO A 49 -24.26 -13.35 17.41
C PRO A 49 -24.39 -12.79 15.97
N PRO A 50 -25.40 -11.96 15.64
CA PRO A 50 -25.92 -11.85 14.28
C PRO A 50 -24.83 -11.43 13.29
N PHE A 51 -24.95 -11.91 12.05
CA PHE A 51 -24.10 -11.60 10.92
C PHE A 51 -23.62 -10.14 10.97
N PRO A 52 -22.30 -9.86 11.09
CA PRO A 52 -21.82 -8.50 11.23
C PRO A 52 -22.17 -7.70 9.97
N ASN A 53 -22.66 -6.47 10.17
CA ASN A 53 -22.79 -5.50 9.11
C ASN A 53 -21.39 -4.98 8.76
N TYR A 54 -21.03 -5.11 7.49
CA TYR A 54 -19.79 -4.56 6.96
C TYR A 54 -20.14 -3.21 6.34
N ASN A 55 -19.41 -2.15 6.67
CA ASN A 55 -19.56 -0.88 5.97
C ASN A 55 -19.06 -1.08 4.52
N ILE A 56 -20.00 -1.12 3.57
CA ILE A 56 -19.73 -1.21 2.14
C ILE A 56 -19.86 0.20 1.56
N SER A 57 -18.93 0.59 0.69
CA SER A 57 -18.95 1.84 -0.07
C SER A 57 -20.26 1.98 -0.85
N ASP A 58 -20.90 3.14 -0.75
CA ASP A 58 -22.13 3.44 -1.50
C ASP A 58 -21.92 3.28 -3.01
N GLU A 59 -20.74 3.61 -3.53
CA GLU A 59 -20.38 3.45 -4.94
C GLU A 59 -20.31 1.97 -5.36
N ILE A 60 -19.70 1.11 -4.54
CA ILE A 60 -19.62 -0.34 -4.82
C ILE A 60 -21.02 -0.96 -4.74
N ALA A 61 -21.78 -0.60 -3.71
CA ALA A 61 -23.16 -1.05 -3.55
C ALA A 61 -24.05 -0.59 -4.71
N ALA A 62 -23.87 0.66 -5.19
CA ALA A 62 -24.61 1.22 -6.31
C ALA A 62 -24.36 0.45 -7.62
N VAL A 63 -23.13 -0.02 -7.87
CA VAL A 63 -22.82 -0.83 -9.06
C VAL A 63 -23.59 -2.15 -9.04
N PHE A 64 -23.50 -2.93 -7.97
CA PHE A 64 -24.22 -4.20 -7.86
C PHE A 64 -25.74 -4.00 -7.84
N LYS A 65 -26.21 -2.89 -7.25
CA LYS A 65 -27.60 -2.46 -7.33
C LYS A 65 -28.02 -2.18 -8.78
N SER A 66 -27.21 -1.45 -9.55
CA SER A 66 -27.52 -1.15 -10.95
C SER A 66 -27.66 -2.42 -11.79
N VAL A 67 -26.75 -3.39 -11.63
CA VAL A 67 -26.86 -4.69 -12.33
C VAL A 67 -28.14 -5.44 -11.93
N ARG A 68 -28.49 -5.40 -10.64
CA ARG A 68 -29.72 -6.01 -10.14
C ARG A 68 -30.97 -5.34 -10.69
N ASP A 69 -31.01 -4.02 -10.66
CA ASP A 69 -32.13 -3.24 -11.13
C ASP A 69 -32.32 -3.43 -12.65
N GLU A 70 -31.22 -3.58 -13.39
CA GLU A 70 -31.23 -3.98 -14.81
C GLU A 70 -31.86 -5.36 -15.01
N VAL A 71 -31.41 -6.40 -14.28
CA VAL A 71 -31.99 -7.75 -14.38
C VAL A 71 -33.49 -7.76 -14.04
N LEU A 72 -33.91 -7.00 -13.02
CA LEU A 72 -35.31 -6.87 -12.65
C LEU A 72 -36.12 -6.13 -13.74
N ALA A 73 -35.55 -5.10 -14.35
CA ALA A 73 -36.15 -4.40 -15.48
C ALA A 73 -36.32 -5.33 -16.69
N GLU A 74 -35.28 -6.08 -17.06
CA GLU A 74 -35.31 -7.09 -18.13
C GLU A 74 -36.36 -8.19 -17.87
N LYS A 75 -36.50 -8.61 -16.61
CA LYS A 75 -37.51 -9.60 -16.20
C LYS A 75 -38.94 -9.10 -16.40
N SER A 76 -39.16 -7.80 -16.24
CA SER A 76 -40.48 -7.15 -16.38
C SER A 76 -40.74 -6.55 -17.77
N ILE A 77 -39.82 -6.73 -18.72
CA ILE A 77 -39.71 -5.97 -19.97
C ILE A 77 -40.93 -6.03 -20.90
N TYR A 78 -41.71 -7.12 -20.82
CA TYR A 78 -42.94 -7.33 -21.60
C TYR A 78 -44.22 -7.22 -20.75
N SER A 79 -44.10 -6.89 -19.47
CA SER A 79 -45.25 -6.72 -18.59
C SER A 79 -45.83 -5.30 -18.72
N THR A 80 -47.15 -5.18 -18.62
CA THR A 80 -47.87 -3.88 -18.63
C THR A 80 -48.00 -3.24 -17.24
N ALA A 81 -47.50 -3.91 -16.19
CA ALA A 81 -47.57 -3.42 -14.82
C ALA A 81 -46.47 -2.38 -14.54
N SER A 82 -46.83 -1.11 -14.71
CA SER A 82 -46.18 0.01 -14.05
C SER A 82 -46.32 -0.15 -12.54
N LYS A 83 -45.29 -0.77 -11.93
CA LYS A 83 -44.71 -0.49 -10.61
C LYS A 83 -43.75 -1.63 -10.30
N LEU A 84 -42.46 -1.36 -10.45
CA LEU A 84 -41.49 -1.96 -9.53
C LEU A 84 -42.00 -1.58 -8.14
N GLU A 85 -42.58 -2.53 -7.41
CA GLU A 85 -42.53 -2.49 -5.96
C GLU A 85 -41.04 -2.50 -5.63
N THR A 86 -40.47 -1.29 -5.48
CA THR A 86 -39.30 -1.10 -4.66
C THR A 86 -39.62 -1.80 -3.35
N ALA A 87 -38.96 -2.91 -3.08
CA ALA A 87 -39.03 -3.59 -1.80
C ALA A 87 -38.96 -2.50 -0.72
N GLU A 88 -40.02 -2.40 0.08
CA GLU A 88 -40.11 -1.44 1.17
C GLU A 88 -38.80 -1.49 1.96
N GLU A 89 -38.15 -0.33 2.08
CA GLU A 89 -37.08 -0.06 3.03
C GLU A 89 -37.65 -0.24 4.44
N GLY A 90 -37.77 -1.49 4.85
CA GLY A 90 -38.24 -1.92 6.15
C GLY A 90 -37.10 -2.44 7.01
N SER A 91 -36.01 -1.67 7.14
CA SER A 91 -35.18 -1.74 8.33
C SER A 91 -34.43 -0.43 8.53
N GLU A 92 -34.98 0.43 9.38
CA GLU A 92 -34.17 1.37 10.14
C GLU A 92 -33.12 0.54 10.91
N HIS A 93 -31.93 0.43 10.35
CA HIS A 93 -30.75 0.04 11.09
C HIS A 93 -30.29 1.26 11.90
N THR A 94 -30.97 1.52 13.01
CA THR A 94 -30.43 2.34 14.10
C THR A 94 -29.34 1.52 14.81
N GLY A 95 -28.17 1.43 14.19
CA GLY A 95 -26.89 1.09 14.84
C GLY A 95 -26.08 2.37 15.06
N PRO A 96 -25.14 2.39 16.03
CA PRO A 96 -24.47 3.63 16.41
C PRO A 96 -23.68 4.17 15.22
N ILE A 97 -24.01 5.41 14.85
CA ILE A 97 -23.17 6.25 13.99
C ILE A 97 -21.85 6.41 14.74
N VAL A 98 -20.85 5.62 14.35
CA VAL A 98 -19.46 5.96 14.65
C VAL A 98 -19.17 7.14 13.74
N SER A 99 -19.00 8.31 14.36
CA SER A 99 -18.74 9.58 13.70
C SER A 99 -17.59 9.45 12.70
N ASP A 100 -17.83 9.89 11.46
CA ASP A 100 -16.80 10.13 10.42
C ASP A 100 -15.83 11.28 10.79
N ASP A 101 -15.90 11.82 12.01
CA ASP A 101 -14.99 12.85 12.50
C ASP A 101 -13.74 12.25 13.13
N ALA A 102 -12.86 11.67 12.30
CA ALA A 102 -11.43 11.63 12.57
C ALA A 102 -10.68 11.14 11.32
N LEU A 103 -10.20 12.07 10.49
CA LEU A 103 -8.93 11.98 9.76
C LEU A 103 -8.73 13.27 8.93
N ASN A 104 -7.96 14.21 9.46
CA ASN A 104 -7.24 15.19 8.62
C ASN A 104 -5.98 14.52 8.04
N VAL A 105 -6.18 13.44 7.29
CA VAL A 105 -5.21 12.99 6.28
C VAL A 105 -5.66 13.68 4.99
N PRO A 106 -4.75 14.28 4.20
CA PRO A 106 -5.15 14.95 2.96
C PRO A 106 -6.05 14.02 2.15
N HIS A 107 -7.27 14.50 1.92
CA HIS A 107 -8.34 13.81 1.21
C HIS A 107 -7.87 13.56 -0.23
N VAL A 108 -7.14 12.46 -0.44
CA VAL A 108 -7.00 11.86 -1.75
C VAL A 108 -8.32 11.12 -1.93
N GLU A 109 -9.17 11.56 -2.85
CA GLU A 109 -10.41 10.86 -3.21
C GLU A 109 -10.09 9.36 -3.33
N HIS A 110 -10.85 8.51 -2.62
CA HIS A 110 -10.80 7.05 -2.74
C HIS A 110 -11.36 6.63 -4.12
N SER A 111 -10.76 7.09 -5.22
CA SER A 111 -11.19 6.85 -6.61
C SER A 111 -10.72 5.50 -7.17
N TYR A 112 -10.49 4.51 -6.31
CA TYR A 112 -10.20 3.16 -6.78
C TYR A 112 -11.45 2.51 -7.39
N VAL A 113 -12.64 2.88 -6.91
CA VAL A 113 -13.91 2.35 -7.43
C VAL A 113 -14.13 2.69 -8.92
N THR A 114 -13.64 3.83 -9.40
CA THR A 114 -13.80 4.25 -10.81
C THR A 114 -13.12 3.32 -11.82
N ASP A 115 -11.96 2.75 -11.47
CA ASP A 115 -11.29 1.75 -12.33
C ASP A 115 -12.15 0.48 -12.43
N PHE A 116 -12.80 0.04 -11.34
CA PHE A 116 -13.68 -1.13 -11.34
C PHE A 116 -14.99 -0.88 -12.12
N VAL A 117 -15.62 0.28 -11.93
CA VAL A 117 -16.87 0.67 -12.61
C VAL A 117 -16.70 0.65 -14.13
N GLY A 118 -15.55 1.08 -14.65
CA GLY A 118 -15.27 1.06 -16.09
C GLY A 118 -15.15 -0.34 -16.70
N HIS A 119 -15.06 -1.40 -15.90
CA HIS A 119 -14.93 -2.78 -16.38
C HIS A 119 -16.25 -3.56 -16.36
N ILE A 120 -17.25 -3.16 -15.59
CA ILE A 120 -18.56 -3.83 -15.57
C ILE A 120 -19.38 -3.35 -16.76
N ASP A 121 -19.27 -4.10 -17.85
CA ASP A 121 -20.16 -4.01 -19.01
C ASP A 121 -21.24 -5.10 -18.90
N THR A 122 -22.43 -4.71 -18.45
CA THR A 122 -23.61 -5.57 -18.44
C THR A 122 -24.38 -5.42 -19.74
N PHE A 123 -23.94 -6.14 -20.78
CA PHE A 123 -24.66 -6.22 -22.04
C PHE A 123 -26.16 -6.52 -21.84
N SER A 124 -27.06 -5.61 -22.20
CA SER A 124 -28.50 -5.88 -22.28
C SER A 124 -28.91 -6.34 -23.66
N ILE A 125 -29.66 -7.43 -23.75
CA ILE A 125 -30.28 -7.88 -25.01
C ILE A 125 -31.39 -6.92 -25.49
N PHE A 126 -31.82 -5.98 -24.64
CA PHE A 126 -32.91 -5.04 -24.90
C PHE A 126 -32.43 -3.61 -25.18
N GLU A 127 -31.17 -3.29 -24.86
CA GLU A 127 -30.56 -2.01 -25.19
C GLU A 127 -30.10 -2.02 -26.65
N TYR A 128 -30.96 -1.49 -27.52
CA TYR A 128 -30.61 -1.17 -28.89
C TYR A 128 -30.60 0.36 -29.08
N PRO A 129 -29.54 0.96 -29.66
CA PRO A 129 -29.42 2.41 -29.78
C PRO A 129 -30.59 2.99 -30.57
N ASN A 130 -31.30 3.96 -29.98
CA ASN A 130 -32.42 4.63 -30.65
C ASN A 130 -31.97 5.30 -31.96
N GLU A 131 -30.72 5.78 -32.01
CA GLU A 131 -30.11 6.42 -33.19
C GLU A 131 -29.91 5.45 -34.36
N LYS A 132 -29.79 4.15 -34.08
CA LYS A 132 -29.72 3.09 -35.10
C LYS A 132 -31.10 2.66 -35.60
N LEU A 133 -32.18 3.06 -34.92
CA LEU A 133 -33.53 2.69 -35.33
C LEU A 133 -33.99 3.52 -36.53
N PRO A 134 -34.70 2.93 -37.50
CA PRO A 134 -35.19 3.67 -38.65
C PRO A 134 -36.20 4.75 -38.24
N SER A 135 -35.95 6.00 -38.64
CA SER A 135 -36.78 7.17 -38.34
C SER A 135 -38.20 7.12 -38.90
N GLN A 136 -38.46 6.18 -39.81
CA GLN A 136 -39.77 5.95 -40.43
C GLN A 136 -40.82 5.33 -39.48
N PHE A 137 -40.41 4.78 -38.33
CA PHE A 137 -41.31 4.21 -37.34
C PHE A 137 -41.68 5.22 -36.27
N LYS A 138 -42.98 5.32 -35.95
CA LYS A 138 -43.50 6.24 -34.93
C LYS A 138 -43.55 5.54 -33.57
N PHE A 139 -42.42 5.53 -32.87
CA PHE A 139 -42.33 4.90 -31.54
C PHE A 139 -43.14 5.61 -30.46
N GLU A 140 -43.49 6.89 -30.67
CA GLU A 140 -44.30 7.70 -29.74
C GLU A 140 -45.71 7.13 -29.52
N ASP A 141 -46.23 6.36 -30.48
CA ASP A 141 -47.58 5.77 -30.43
C ASP A 141 -47.58 4.32 -29.87
N MET A 142 -46.41 3.78 -29.50
CA MET A 142 -46.23 2.39 -29.08
C MET A 142 -46.09 2.27 -27.55
N SER A 143 -46.55 1.15 -26.96
CA SER A 143 -46.25 0.88 -25.56
C SER A 143 -44.76 0.58 -25.36
N GLN A 144 -44.24 0.78 -24.15
CA GLN A 144 -42.83 0.45 -23.86
C GLN A 144 -42.50 -1.02 -24.15
N ALA A 145 -43.43 -1.94 -23.87
CA ALA A 145 -43.27 -3.36 -24.17
C ALA A 145 -43.16 -3.64 -25.69
N ASP A 146 -43.93 -2.91 -26.51
CA ASP A 146 -43.86 -3.00 -27.97
C ASP A 146 -42.53 -2.46 -28.51
N ILE A 147 -42.08 -1.32 -27.97
CA ILE A 147 -40.78 -0.74 -28.32
C ILE A 147 -39.65 -1.71 -27.96
N ASN A 148 -39.71 -2.32 -26.78
CA ASN A 148 -38.71 -3.30 -26.33
C ASN A 148 -38.70 -4.54 -27.23
N LEU A 149 -39.87 -5.09 -27.59
CA LEU A 149 -39.97 -6.21 -28.52
C LEU A 149 -39.38 -5.82 -29.90
N PHE A 150 -39.72 -4.63 -30.41
CA PHE A 150 -39.18 -4.13 -31.66
C PHE A 150 -37.66 -4.04 -31.63
N LYS A 151 -37.08 -3.46 -30.56
CA LYS A 151 -35.62 -3.32 -30.39
C LYS A 151 -34.90 -4.67 -30.43
N VAL A 152 -35.40 -5.66 -29.70
CA VAL A 152 -34.81 -7.01 -29.67
C VAL A 152 -34.82 -7.64 -31.07
N LEU A 153 -35.95 -7.55 -31.77
CA LEU A 153 -36.11 -8.14 -33.09
C LEU A 153 -35.30 -7.39 -34.16
N TYR A 154 -35.17 -6.07 -34.02
CA TYR A 154 -34.34 -5.25 -34.90
C TYR A 154 -32.85 -5.56 -34.69
N GLY A 155 -32.39 -5.67 -33.44
CA GLY A 155 -31.02 -6.06 -33.13
C GLY A 155 -30.67 -7.45 -33.67
N GLU A 156 -31.57 -8.43 -33.54
CA GLU A 156 -31.38 -9.74 -34.13
C GLU A 156 -31.36 -9.72 -35.67
N LEU A 157 -32.14 -8.83 -36.29
CA LEU A 157 -32.10 -8.62 -37.75
C LEU A 157 -30.76 -8.02 -38.20
N GLU A 158 -30.23 -7.02 -37.49
CA GLU A 158 -28.91 -6.44 -37.76
C GLU A 158 -27.84 -7.53 -37.67
N TYR A 159 -27.81 -8.28 -36.55
CA TYR A 159 -26.89 -9.40 -36.35
C TYR A 159 -26.96 -10.43 -37.48
N ALA A 160 -28.16 -10.89 -37.84
CA ALA A 160 -28.37 -11.87 -38.89
C ALA A 160 -27.98 -11.35 -40.28
N THR A 161 -28.10 -10.04 -40.51
CA THR A 161 -27.72 -9.38 -41.77
C THR A 161 -26.21 -9.24 -41.88
N GLU A 162 -25.55 -8.77 -40.83
CA GLU A 162 -24.08 -8.60 -40.77
C GLU A 162 -23.35 -9.94 -40.87
N ASN A 163 -23.91 -10.99 -40.25
CA ASN A 163 -23.30 -12.31 -40.18
C ASN A 163 -23.89 -13.32 -41.18
N MET A 164 -24.63 -12.83 -42.19
CA MET A 164 -25.39 -13.67 -43.12
C MET A 164 -24.56 -14.80 -43.75
N ALA A 165 -23.32 -14.50 -44.16
CA ALA A 165 -22.43 -15.47 -44.78
C ALA A 165 -21.90 -16.51 -43.79
N ALA A 166 -21.55 -16.10 -42.57
CA ALA A 166 -21.04 -16.99 -41.52
C ALA A 166 -22.15 -17.91 -40.96
N LEU A 167 -23.38 -17.39 -40.90
CA LEU A 167 -24.56 -18.10 -40.39
C LEU A 167 -25.23 -19.00 -41.45
N GLY A 168 -24.75 -19.02 -42.69
CA GLY A 168 -25.37 -19.79 -43.78
C GLY A 168 -26.78 -19.31 -44.15
N TYR A 169 -27.11 -18.04 -43.86
CA TYR A 169 -28.44 -17.50 -44.07
C TYR A 169 -28.65 -17.08 -45.53
N ASN A 170 -29.84 -17.35 -46.08
CA ASN A 170 -30.24 -16.92 -47.43
C ASN A 170 -30.89 -15.52 -47.37
N ILE A 171 -30.64 -14.66 -48.37
CA ILE A 171 -31.31 -13.37 -48.57
C ILE A 171 -32.84 -13.47 -48.42
N ALA A 172 -33.44 -14.55 -48.92
CA ALA A 172 -34.88 -14.76 -48.80
C ALA A 172 -35.37 -14.87 -47.34
N VAL A 173 -34.53 -15.38 -46.44
CA VAL A 173 -34.81 -15.46 -44.99
C VAL A 173 -34.67 -14.09 -44.35
N ILE A 174 -33.59 -13.36 -44.65
CA ILE A 174 -33.35 -12.01 -44.15
C ILE A 174 -34.47 -11.06 -44.57
N ASN A 175 -34.92 -11.13 -45.82
CA ASN A 175 -36.05 -10.32 -46.31
C ASN A 175 -37.33 -10.59 -45.52
N LYS A 176 -37.61 -11.85 -45.14
CA LYS A 176 -38.75 -12.17 -44.30
C LYS A 176 -38.60 -11.67 -42.86
N MET A 177 -37.40 -11.74 -42.30
CA MET A 177 -37.12 -11.15 -40.98
C MET A 177 -37.33 -9.64 -41.02
N LYS A 178 -36.85 -8.96 -42.06
CA LYS A 178 -37.08 -7.53 -42.30
C LYS A 178 -38.57 -7.18 -42.40
N THR A 179 -39.34 -7.90 -43.21
CA THR A 179 -40.80 -7.69 -43.31
C THR A 179 -41.52 -7.90 -41.97
N ALA A 180 -41.07 -8.86 -41.15
CA ALA A 180 -41.64 -9.08 -39.83
C ALA A 180 -41.35 -7.92 -38.86
N VAL A 181 -40.10 -7.42 -38.85
CA VAL A 181 -39.70 -6.25 -38.06
C VAL A 181 -40.47 -5.01 -38.51
N GLU A 182 -40.61 -4.77 -39.82
CA GLU A 182 -41.43 -3.67 -40.36
C GLU A 182 -42.89 -3.79 -39.91
N SER A 183 -43.46 -4.99 -39.93
CA SER A 183 -44.84 -5.21 -39.48
C SER A 183 -45.02 -4.88 -37.99
N LEU A 184 -44.04 -5.22 -37.15
CA LEU A 184 -44.03 -4.83 -35.73
C LEU A 184 -43.91 -3.32 -35.52
N GLY A 185 -43.07 -2.64 -36.32
CA GLY A 185 -42.95 -1.18 -36.26
C GLY A 185 -44.22 -0.42 -36.64
N PHE A 186 -45.20 -1.11 -37.26
CA PHE A 186 -46.55 -0.61 -37.51
C PHE A 186 -47.62 -1.18 -36.56
N GLY A 187 -47.22 -1.79 -35.44
CA GLY A 187 -48.13 -2.38 -34.44
C GLY A 187 -48.82 -3.68 -34.88
N ARG A 188 -48.38 -4.31 -35.98
CA ARG A 188 -49.00 -5.53 -36.54
C ARG A 188 -48.29 -6.80 -36.08
N THR A 189 -48.32 -7.07 -34.78
CA THR A 189 -47.64 -8.21 -34.13
C THR A 189 -48.09 -9.57 -34.67
N ASN A 190 -49.38 -9.71 -35.04
CA ASN A 190 -49.91 -10.95 -35.64
C ASN A 190 -49.38 -11.20 -37.07
N ASP A 191 -49.22 -10.13 -37.86
CA ASP A 191 -48.65 -10.22 -39.21
C ASP A 191 -47.18 -10.65 -39.13
N ALA A 192 -46.42 -10.02 -38.23
CA ALA A 192 -45.02 -10.37 -37.96
C ALA A 192 -44.85 -11.85 -37.57
N LEU A 193 -45.71 -12.33 -36.66
CA LEU A 193 -45.72 -13.74 -36.26
C LEU A 193 -45.99 -14.68 -37.45
N THR A 194 -46.93 -14.32 -38.32
CA THR A 194 -47.30 -15.12 -39.51
C THR A 194 -46.15 -15.18 -40.51
N VAL A 195 -45.49 -14.05 -40.75
CA VAL A 195 -44.32 -13.95 -41.63
C VAL A 195 -43.17 -14.81 -41.10
N LEU A 196 -42.84 -14.71 -39.81
CA LEU A 196 -41.76 -15.48 -39.20
C LEU A 196 -42.07 -16.99 -39.15
N ARG A 197 -43.31 -17.40 -38.89
CA ARG A 197 -43.73 -18.81 -38.99
C ARG A 197 -43.50 -19.36 -40.41
N THR A 198 -43.81 -18.56 -41.42
CA THR A 198 -43.58 -18.93 -42.82
C THR A 198 -42.10 -18.96 -43.17
N ALA A 199 -41.30 -18.06 -42.61
CA ALA A 199 -39.84 -18.09 -42.73
C ALA A 199 -39.26 -19.35 -42.09
N LYS A 200 -39.74 -19.72 -40.89
CA LYS A 200 -39.31 -20.90 -40.15
C LYS A 200 -39.62 -22.21 -40.87
N LYS A 201 -40.78 -22.30 -41.53
CA LYS A 201 -41.11 -23.47 -42.38
C LYS A 201 -40.09 -23.65 -43.52
N ASN A 202 -39.59 -22.56 -44.08
CA ASN A 202 -38.61 -22.59 -45.17
C ASN A 202 -37.17 -22.80 -44.66
N ALA A 203 -36.89 -22.41 -43.42
CA ALA A 203 -35.56 -22.51 -42.79
C ALA A 203 -35.70 -23.10 -41.37
N PRO A 204 -36.01 -24.40 -41.24
CA PRO A 204 -36.38 -25.01 -39.95
C PRO A 204 -35.25 -25.03 -38.92
N ASN A 205 -33.99 -24.93 -39.34
CA ASN A 205 -32.83 -24.95 -38.45
C ASN A 205 -32.33 -23.55 -38.06
N ASN A 206 -32.87 -22.49 -38.65
CA ASN A 206 -32.40 -21.13 -38.40
C ASN A 206 -32.68 -20.70 -36.94
N ARG A 207 -31.61 -20.35 -36.22
CA ARG A 207 -31.64 -20.03 -34.78
C ARG A 207 -32.18 -18.62 -34.54
N SER A 208 -31.78 -17.63 -35.33
CA SER A 208 -32.28 -16.26 -35.28
C SER A 208 -33.80 -16.17 -35.43
N ILE A 209 -34.39 -16.89 -36.39
CA ILE A 209 -35.85 -16.96 -36.54
C ILE A 209 -36.50 -17.60 -35.31
N SER A 210 -35.89 -18.65 -34.75
CA SER A 210 -36.40 -19.30 -33.52
C SER A 210 -36.38 -18.32 -32.35
N PHE A 211 -35.30 -17.55 -32.23
CA PHE A 211 -35.16 -16.53 -31.21
C PHE A 211 -36.24 -15.45 -31.36
N MET A 212 -36.37 -14.82 -32.54
CA MET A 212 -37.40 -13.80 -32.79
C MET A 212 -38.83 -14.33 -32.53
N LEU A 213 -39.13 -15.55 -32.98
CA LEU A 213 -40.42 -16.19 -32.71
C LEU A 213 -40.66 -16.36 -31.20
N SER A 214 -39.64 -16.82 -30.47
CA SER A 214 -39.74 -17.00 -29.02
C SER A 214 -40.05 -15.69 -28.29
N GLN A 215 -39.41 -14.58 -28.70
CA GLN A 215 -39.66 -13.26 -28.10
C GLN A 215 -41.09 -12.77 -28.36
N ILE A 216 -41.61 -12.93 -29.60
CA ILE A 216 -43.01 -12.57 -29.89
C ILE A 216 -43.98 -13.43 -29.06
N TYR A 217 -43.71 -14.73 -28.91
CA TYR A 217 -44.58 -15.58 -28.09
C TYR A 217 -44.52 -15.20 -26.61
N TYR A 218 -43.33 -14.97 -26.03
CA TYR A 218 -43.21 -14.53 -24.64
C TYR A 218 -43.87 -13.18 -24.39
N TYR A 219 -43.74 -12.24 -25.33
CA TYR A 219 -44.48 -10.98 -25.31
C TYR A 219 -45.99 -11.23 -25.26
N LYS A 220 -46.53 -12.11 -26.11
CA LYS A 220 -47.97 -12.43 -26.11
C LYS A 220 -48.43 -13.14 -24.84
N VAL A 221 -47.62 -14.03 -24.28
CA VAL A 221 -47.91 -14.70 -23.01
C VAL A 221 -47.98 -13.66 -21.88
N ALA A 222 -47.05 -12.70 -21.84
CA ALA A 222 -47.08 -11.60 -20.86
C ALA A 222 -48.33 -10.69 -21.00
N HIS A 223 -48.95 -10.67 -22.19
CA HIS A 223 -50.20 -9.96 -22.48
C HIS A 223 -51.45 -10.85 -22.40
N GLY A 224 -51.35 -12.03 -21.76
CA GLY A 224 -52.50 -12.87 -21.41
C GLY A 224 -52.75 -14.08 -22.30
N SER A 225 -51.97 -14.30 -23.37
CA SER A 225 -52.07 -15.50 -24.23
C SER A 225 -51.28 -16.69 -23.67
N ASN A 226 -51.63 -17.16 -22.47
CA ASN A 226 -50.94 -18.23 -21.76
C ASN A 226 -50.86 -19.55 -22.55
N GLU A 227 -51.81 -19.79 -23.44
CA GLU A 227 -51.84 -20.95 -24.34
C GLU A 227 -50.64 -21.01 -25.30
N MET A 228 -49.96 -19.88 -25.55
CA MET A 228 -48.78 -19.81 -26.42
C MET A 228 -47.45 -20.11 -25.72
N LEU A 229 -47.47 -20.33 -24.39
CA LEU A 229 -46.27 -20.62 -23.61
C LEU A 229 -45.52 -21.89 -24.08
N PRO A 230 -46.19 -23.01 -24.46
CA PRO A 230 -45.51 -24.17 -25.03
C PRO A 230 -44.74 -23.84 -26.32
N GLU A 231 -45.30 -23.03 -27.21
CA GLU A 231 -44.67 -22.57 -28.44
C GLU A 231 -43.50 -21.64 -28.16
N ALA A 232 -43.64 -20.72 -27.20
CA ALA A 232 -42.56 -19.84 -26.74
C ALA A 232 -41.35 -20.68 -26.28
N ARG A 233 -41.60 -21.65 -25.41
CA ARG A 233 -40.61 -22.59 -24.88
C ARG A 233 -39.98 -23.44 -25.98
N GLY A 234 -40.80 -23.92 -26.92
CA GLY A 234 -40.35 -24.74 -28.04
C GLY A 234 -39.36 -24.01 -28.95
N GLU A 235 -39.67 -22.76 -29.31
CA GLU A 235 -38.78 -21.95 -30.14
C GLU A 235 -37.55 -21.43 -29.36
N ALA A 236 -37.70 -21.06 -28.09
CA ALA A 236 -36.58 -20.66 -27.24
C ALA A 236 -35.57 -21.80 -27.05
N LYS A 237 -36.05 -23.03 -26.82
CA LYS A 237 -35.19 -24.23 -26.77
C LYS A 237 -34.46 -24.45 -28.08
N LYS A 238 -35.12 -24.26 -29.23
CA LYS A 238 -34.45 -24.38 -30.54
C LYS A 238 -33.39 -23.28 -30.73
N ALA A 239 -33.63 -22.05 -30.29
CA ALA A 239 -32.64 -20.97 -30.40
C ALA A 239 -31.38 -21.24 -29.55
N SER A 240 -31.54 -21.85 -28.38
CA SER A 240 -30.49 -22.03 -27.37
C SER A 240 -29.63 -23.30 -27.51
N LEU A 241 -29.93 -24.16 -28.50
CA LEU A 241 -29.12 -25.33 -28.84
C LEU A 241 -27.85 -24.92 -29.59
N TYR A 242 -26.75 -25.61 -29.28
CA TYR A 242 -25.48 -25.40 -29.96
C TYR A 242 -25.61 -25.57 -31.48
N SER A 243 -24.98 -24.67 -32.23
CA SER A 243 -24.83 -24.70 -33.68
C SER A 243 -23.45 -24.13 -34.01
N GLU A 244 -22.72 -24.76 -34.92
CA GLU A 244 -21.40 -24.25 -35.36
C GLU A 244 -21.50 -22.86 -36.01
N GLU A 245 -22.68 -22.54 -36.55
CA GLU A 245 -23.00 -21.27 -37.21
C GLU A 245 -23.09 -20.10 -36.23
N VAL A 246 -23.52 -20.34 -34.98
CA VAL A 246 -23.77 -19.27 -33.99
C VAL A 246 -22.60 -19.16 -33.03
N ASN A 247 -22.02 -17.97 -32.92
CA ASN A 247 -20.91 -17.75 -32.00
C ASN A 247 -21.34 -17.94 -30.53
N LYS A 248 -20.36 -18.20 -29.64
CA LYS A 248 -20.61 -18.49 -28.22
C LYS A 248 -21.34 -17.35 -27.50
N ALA A 249 -21.01 -16.09 -27.80
CA ALA A 249 -21.61 -14.93 -27.16
C ALA A 249 -23.11 -14.83 -27.47
N GLN A 250 -23.47 -14.92 -28.75
CA GLN A 250 -24.86 -14.90 -29.20
C GLN A 250 -25.66 -16.09 -28.64
N LEU A 251 -25.05 -17.28 -28.62
CA LEU A 251 -25.68 -18.46 -28.04
C LEU A 251 -26.00 -18.26 -26.54
N ASN A 252 -25.07 -17.66 -25.80
CA ASN A 252 -25.28 -17.34 -24.38
C ASN A 252 -26.39 -16.29 -24.19
N GLN A 253 -26.54 -15.32 -25.10
CA GLN A 253 -27.65 -14.36 -25.07
C GLN A 253 -29.00 -15.07 -25.26
N TYR A 254 -29.10 -15.99 -26.22
CA TYR A 254 -30.32 -16.77 -26.43
C TYR A 254 -30.68 -17.62 -25.20
N ARG A 255 -29.67 -18.24 -24.59
CA ARG A 255 -29.84 -19.05 -23.37
C ARG A 255 -30.29 -18.21 -22.18
N TYR A 256 -29.65 -17.07 -21.95
CA TYR A 256 -30.02 -16.15 -20.88
C TYR A 256 -31.43 -15.59 -21.07
N SER A 257 -31.78 -15.15 -22.29
CA SER A 257 -33.13 -14.67 -22.60
C SER A 257 -34.19 -15.72 -22.31
N TYR A 258 -33.94 -16.99 -22.68
CA TYR A 258 -34.86 -18.08 -22.38
C TYR A 258 -34.99 -18.31 -20.87
N VAL A 259 -33.88 -18.40 -20.15
CA VAL A 259 -33.86 -18.58 -18.70
C VAL A 259 -34.61 -17.45 -17.99
N MET A 260 -34.33 -16.20 -18.36
CA MET A 260 -34.95 -15.01 -17.80
C MET A 260 -36.47 -15.03 -18.01
N HIS A 261 -36.94 -15.23 -19.24
CA HIS A 261 -38.38 -15.30 -19.51
C HIS A 261 -39.04 -16.46 -18.79
N GLU A 262 -38.43 -17.65 -18.78
CA GLU A 262 -38.95 -18.82 -18.08
C GLU A 262 -39.06 -18.58 -16.57
N SER A 263 -38.18 -17.77 -15.96
CA SER A 263 -38.20 -17.46 -14.53
C SER A 263 -39.46 -16.73 -14.06
N ASN A 264 -40.18 -16.07 -14.97
CA ASN A 264 -41.47 -15.44 -14.69
C ASN A 264 -42.63 -16.43 -14.57
N TYR A 265 -42.47 -17.63 -15.14
CA TYR A 265 -43.54 -18.62 -15.26
C TYR A 265 -43.26 -19.89 -14.46
N ASP A 266 -42.01 -20.36 -14.45
CA ASP A 266 -41.57 -21.56 -13.75
C ASP A 266 -40.09 -21.45 -13.33
N GLN A 267 -39.87 -21.07 -12.07
CA GLN A 267 -38.53 -20.91 -11.52
C GLN A 267 -37.76 -22.23 -11.42
N SER A 268 -38.44 -23.35 -11.17
CA SER A 268 -37.80 -24.67 -11.09
C SER A 268 -37.22 -25.08 -12.45
N LYS A 269 -37.99 -24.85 -13.51
CA LYS A 269 -37.55 -25.12 -14.87
C LYS A 269 -36.46 -24.13 -15.31
N SER A 270 -36.59 -22.85 -14.97
CA SER A 270 -35.55 -21.84 -15.23
C SER A 270 -34.22 -22.26 -14.60
N LEU A 271 -34.23 -22.73 -13.35
CA LEU A 271 -33.02 -23.22 -12.67
C LEU A 271 -32.42 -24.46 -13.35
N ASN A 272 -33.24 -25.38 -13.84
CA ASN A 272 -32.74 -26.53 -14.61
C ASN A 272 -32.09 -26.09 -15.93
N LEU A 273 -32.66 -25.09 -16.62
CA LEU A 273 -32.05 -24.52 -17.82
C LEU A 273 -30.71 -23.84 -17.52
N ILE A 274 -30.62 -23.12 -16.40
CA ILE A 274 -29.37 -22.51 -15.93
C ILE A 274 -28.26 -23.57 -15.80
N ARG A 275 -28.58 -24.73 -15.21
CA ARG A 275 -27.67 -25.87 -15.05
C ARG A 275 -27.30 -26.49 -16.40
N ASP A 276 -28.30 -26.81 -17.23
CA ASP A 276 -28.12 -27.44 -18.54
C ASP A 276 -27.25 -26.59 -19.48
N TYR A 277 -27.36 -25.26 -19.37
CA TYR A 277 -26.60 -24.31 -20.19
C TYR A 277 -25.28 -23.87 -19.57
N TYR A 278 -24.93 -24.36 -18.38
CA TYR A 278 -23.70 -24.01 -17.65
C TYR A 278 -23.55 -22.48 -17.46
N LEU A 279 -24.65 -21.78 -17.17
CA LEU A 279 -24.64 -20.32 -17.03
C LEU A 279 -24.14 -19.83 -15.66
N LEU A 280 -24.01 -20.72 -14.67
CA LEU A 280 -23.43 -20.41 -13.35
C LEU A 280 -21.93 -20.69 -13.27
N ASN A 281 -21.22 -20.79 -14.41
CA ASN A 281 -19.80 -21.15 -14.44
C ASN A 281 -18.99 -20.26 -13.48
N PRO A 282 -18.39 -20.81 -12.40
CA PRO A 282 -17.54 -20.04 -11.51
C PRO A 282 -16.29 -19.52 -12.22
N GLU A 283 -15.74 -20.30 -13.16
CA GLU A 283 -14.49 -19.98 -13.83
C GLU A 283 -14.58 -18.68 -14.61
N SER A 284 -15.72 -18.43 -15.27
CA SER A 284 -15.97 -17.20 -16.04
C SER A 284 -16.00 -15.94 -15.18
N LEU A 285 -16.25 -16.05 -13.87
CA LEU A 285 -16.17 -14.90 -12.95
C LEU A 285 -14.83 -14.82 -12.22
N THR A 286 -13.96 -15.82 -12.38
CA THR A 286 -12.69 -15.90 -11.67
C THR A 286 -11.48 -15.55 -12.55
N GLU A 287 -11.59 -15.62 -13.89
CA GLU A 287 -10.52 -15.26 -14.81
C GLU A 287 -10.05 -13.80 -14.58
N GLY A 288 -8.73 -13.58 -14.66
CA GLY A 288 -8.03 -12.43 -14.06
C GLY A 288 -8.36 -11.03 -14.59
N ARG A 289 -9.38 -10.86 -15.43
CA ARG A 289 -9.83 -9.55 -15.94
C ARG A 289 -10.94 -8.90 -15.10
N GLY A 290 -11.39 -9.56 -14.03
CA GLY A 290 -12.51 -9.07 -13.21
C GLY A 290 -13.84 -9.24 -13.93
N LEU A 291 -14.92 -8.78 -13.28
CA LEU A 291 -16.28 -8.83 -13.84
C LEU A 291 -16.40 -7.89 -15.05
N GLY A 292 -16.18 -8.37 -16.29
CA GLY A 292 -16.79 -7.74 -17.46
C GLY A 292 -16.11 -7.88 -18.83
N VAL A 293 -16.88 -7.41 -19.83
CA VAL A 293 -16.74 -7.48 -21.30
C VAL A 293 -17.19 -8.81 -21.95
N HIS A 294 -17.00 -9.97 -21.32
CA HIS A 294 -17.51 -11.26 -21.86
C HIS A 294 -18.40 -12.06 -20.90
N ASP A 295 -18.37 -11.72 -19.61
CA ASP A 295 -18.99 -12.50 -18.53
C ASP A 295 -20.22 -11.83 -17.90
N GLY A 296 -20.67 -10.71 -18.45
CA GLY A 296 -21.86 -9.98 -17.99
C GLY A 296 -23.13 -10.86 -17.94
N ILE A 297 -23.27 -11.80 -18.88
CA ILE A 297 -24.38 -12.78 -18.88
C ILE A 297 -24.29 -13.73 -17.69
N HIS A 298 -23.08 -14.18 -17.33
CA HIS A 298 -22.88 -15.04 -16.17
C HIS A 298 -23.22 -14.27 -14.88
N LEU A 299 -22.75 -13.02 -14.74
CA LEU A 299 -23.11 -12.15 -13.62
C LEU A 299 -24.62 -11.91 -13.53
N LYS A 300 -25.28 -11.57 -14.65
CA LYS A 300 -26.74 -11.41 -14.70
C LYS A 300 -27.48 -12.69 -14.34
N THR A 301 -26.99 -13.86 -14.77
CA THR A 301 -27.59 -15.14 -14.38
C THR A 301 -27.49 -15.39 -12.88
N TRP A 302 -26.35 -15.04 -12.27
CA TRP A 302 -26.16 -15.11 -10.83
C TRP A 302 -27.06 -14.16 -10.05
N VAL A 303 -27.24 -12.94 -10.55
CA VAL A 303 -28.21 -11.97 -10.01
C VAL A 303 -29.64 -12.48 -10.18
N LEU A 304 -29.99 -13.04 -11.34
CA LEU A 304 -31.29 -13.63 -11.56
C LEU A 304 -31.55 -14.79 -10.58
N LEU A 305 -30.56 -15.65 -10.34
CA LEU A 305 -30.63 -16.73 -9.36
C LEU A 305 -30.96 -16.20 -7.96
N SER A 306 -30.38 -15.06 -7.55
CA SER A 306 -30.66 -14.46 -6.25
C SER A 306 -32.08 -13.92 -6.10
N THR A 307 -32.79 -13.70 -7.21
CA THR A 307 -34.22 -13.33 -7.21
C THR A 307 -35.18 -14.54 -7.20
N MET A 308 -34.68 -15.76 -7.39
CA MET A 308 -35.50 -16.97 -7.37
C MET A 308 -35.75 -17.46 -5.94
N ASP A 309 -36.74 -18.34 -5.77
CA ASP A 309 -36.98 -19.03 -4.50
C ASP A 309 -35.74 -19.82 -4.05
N PRO A 310 -35.11 -19.45 -2.91
CA PRO A 310 -33.95 -20.16 -2.38
C PRO A 310 -34.23 -21.62 -2.04
N GLY A 311 -35.52 -21.98 -1.86
CA GLY A 311 -36.03 -23.35 -1.79
C GLY A 311 -35.55 -24.27 -2.92
N LEU A 312 -35.27 -23.71 -4.10
CA LEU A 312 -34.89 -24.47 -5.30
C LEU A 312 -33.39 -24.77 -5.41
N LEU A 313 -32.57 -24.09 -4.60
CA LEU A 313 -31.10 -24.25 -4.61
C LEU A 313 -30.68 -25.63 -4.11
N THR A 314 -29.68 -26.20 -4.76
CA THR A 314 -29.03 -27.47 -4.42
C THR A 314 -27.59 -27.23 -3.98
N SER A 315 -26.89 -28.30 -3.57
CA SER A 315 -25.47 -28.24 -3.24
C SER A 315 -24.61 -27.66 -4.37
N TYR A 316 -24.99 -27.87 -5.63
CA TYR A 316 -24.25 -27.33 -6.79
C TYR A 316 -24.17 -25.80 -6.77
N GLU A 317 -25.30 -25.12 -6.55
CA GLU A 317 -25.32 -23.65 -6.52
C GLU A 317 -24.57 -23.12 -5.30
N VAL A 318 -24.74 -23.77 -4.13
CA VAL A 318 -24.08 -23.33 -2.89
C VAL A 318 -22.56 -23.52 -2.97
N GLU A 319 -22.08 -24.64 -3.49
CA GLU A 319 -20.65 -24.87 -3.72
C GLU A 319 -20.06 -23.90 -4.76
N SER A 320 -20.84 -23.55 -5.78
CA SER A 320 -20.44 -22.56 -6.78
C SER A 320 -20.31 -21.16 -6.18
N ILE A 321 -21.25 -20.74 -5.33
CA ILE A 321 -21.17 -19.49 -4.54
C ILE A 321 -19.88 -19.50 -3.71
N LEU A 322 -19.64 -20.59 -2.96
CA LEU A 322 -18.43 -20.75 -2.16
C LEU A 322 -17.17 -20.59 -3.00
N SER A 323 -17.12 -21.24 -4.16
CA SER A 323 -15.96 -21.18 -5.07
C SER A 323 -15.71 -19.75 -5.56
N ILE A 324 -16.74 -19.04 -6.00
CA ILE A 324 -16.65 -17.65 -6.47
C ILE A 324 -16.16 -16.75 -5.35
N THR A 325 -16.79 -16.81 -4.18
CA THR A 325 -16.44 -15.94 -3.05
C THR A 325 -15.02 -16.18 -2.54
N LEU A 326 -14.56 -17.44 -2.53
CA LEU A 326 -13.22 -17.78 -2.08
C LEU A 326 -12.13 -17.39 -3.07
N THR A 327 -12.37 -17.57 -4.37
CA THR A 327 -11.29 -17.61 -5.36
C THR A 327 -11.30 -16.46 -6.36
N ALA A 328 -12.46 -15.83 -6.62
CA ALA A 328 -12.54 -14.70 -7.54
C ALA A 328 -12.07 -13.41 -6.87
N ALA A 329 -11.37 -12.56 -7.61
CA ALA A 329 -11.28 -11.15 -7.25
C ALA A 329 -12.71 -10.55 -7.29
N THR A 330 -13.04 -9.65 -6.37
CA THR A 330 -14.41 -9.13 -6.20
C THR A 330 -15.44 -10.16 -5.70
N GLY A 331 -15.07 -11.42 -5.49
CA GLY A 331 -15.99 -12.48 -5.06
C GLY A 331 -16.70 -12.21 -3.73
N VAL A 332 -16.03 -11.53 -2.79
CA VAL A 332 -16.63 -11.07 -1.53
C VAL A 332 -17.66 -9.98 -1.76
N ASN A 333 -17.36 -8.98 -2.59
CA ASN A 333 -18.31 -7.91 -2.90
C ASN A 333 -19.55 -8.46 -3.61
N PHE A 334 -19.38 -9.40 -4.55
CA PHE A 334 -20.49 -10.12 -5.16
C PHE A 334 -21.33 -10.86 -4.09
N TYR A 335 -20.68 -11.60 -3.18
CA TYR A 335 -21.38 -12.31 -2.12
C TYR A 335 -22.15 -11.36 -1.19
N LEU A 336 -21.52 -10.29 -0.71
CA LEU A 336 -22.12 -9.34 0.22
C LEU A 336 -23.28 -8.55 -0.39
N ASN A 337 -23.20 -8.18 -1.67
CA ASN A 337 -24.20 -7.33 -2.32
C ASN A 337 -25.31 -8.11 -3.04
N VAL A 338 -25.02 -9.31 -3.56
CA VAL A 338 -25.97 -10.08 -4.38
C VAL A 338 -26.51 -11.30 -3.63
N ILE A 339 -25.63 -12.08 -3.01
CA ILE A 339 -26.00 -13.39 -2.43
C ILE A 339 -26.52 -13.24 -1.00
N ARG A 340 -25.74 -12.64 -0.11
CA ARG A 340 -26.05 -12.53 1.33
C ARG A 340 -27.43 -11.91 1.61
N PRO A 341 -27.84 -10.79 0.98
CA PRO A 341 -29.12 -10.16 1.30
C PRO A 341 -30.33 -10.93 0.76
N GLN A 342 -30.18 -11.69 -0.32
CA GLN A 342 -31.31 -12.30 -1.02
C GLN A 342 -31.44 -13.80 -0.77
N ILE A 343 -30.31 -14.50 -0.62
CA ILE A 343 -30.23 -15.95 -0.49
C ILE A 343 -30.01 -16.34 0.97
N LEU A 344 -29.00 -15.81 1.66
CA LEU A 344 -28.65 -16.29 3.00
C LEU A 344 -29.78 -16.05 4.02
N MET A 345 -30.40 -14.87 3.99
CA MET A 345 -31.52 -14.54 4.90
C MET A 345 -32.75 -15.44 4.71
N ARG A 346 -32.92 -16.00 3.51
CA ARG A 346 -34.07 -16.82 3.12
C ARG A 346 -33.79 -18.33 3.17
N LEU A 347 -32.53 -18.71 3.43
CA LEU A 347 -32.10 -20.10 3.56
C LEU A 347 -32.10 -20.61 5.02
N SER A 348 -32.57 -19.81 5.99
CA SER A 348 -32.59 -20.17 7.41
C SER A 348 -33.33 -21.47 7.73
N ASP A 349 -34.27 -21.86 6.86
CA ASP A 349 -35.19 -22.98 7.10
C ASP A 349 -34.81 -24.26 6.35
N LYS A 350 -33.66 -24.27 5.63
CA LYS A 350 -33.15 -25.46 4.92
C LYS A 350 -32.28 -26.35 5.80
N ASP A 351 -32.09 -27.61 5.37
CA ASP A 351 -31.12 -28.54 5.96
C ASP A 351 -29.74 -27.86 6.05
N ASP A 352 -29.20 -27.84 7.27
CA ASP A 352 -27.86 -27.34 7.59
C ASP A 352 -26.82 -27.83 6.58
N ALA A 353 -26.91 -29.07 6.08
CA ALA A 353 -25.95 -29.63 5.14
C ALA A 353 -25.81 -28.81 3.83
N VAL A 354 -26.89 -28.21 3.34
CA VAL A 354 -26.90 -27.42 2.10
C VAL A 354 -26.31 -26.03 2.33
N VAL A 355 -26.56 -25.42 3.50
CA VAL A 355 -26.20 -24.02 3.80
C VAL A 355 -24.85 -23.90 4.52
N LYS A 356 -24.37 -24.98 5.16
CA LYS A 356 -23.10 -25.04 5.89
C LYS A 356 -21.88 -24.46 5.16
N PRO A 357 -21.70 -24.65 3.84
CA PRO A 357 -20.61 -24.01 3.11
C PRO A 357 -20.63 -22.48 3.18
N LEU A 358 -21.81 -21.85 3.22
CA LEU A 358 -21.95 -20.40 3.33
C LEU A 358 -21.57 -19.88 4.72
N TYR A 359 -21.83 -20.65 5.79
CA TYR A 359 -21.37 -20.27 7.13
C TYR A 359 -19.84 -20.20 7.24
N LYS A 360 -19.12 -21.02 6.48
CA LYS A 360 -17.66 -20.93 6.41
C LYS A 360 -17.19 -19.60 5.81
N ILE A 361 -17.91 -19.08 4.81
CA ILE A 361 -17.61 -17.76 4.22
C ILE A 361 -17.80 -16.68 5.27
N GLU A 362 -18.94 -16.69 5.97
CA GLU A 362 -19.24 -15.71 7.02
C GLU A 362 -18.21 -15.77 8.16
N GLU A 363 -17.80 -16.96 8.60
CA GLU A 363 -16.76 -17.12 9.62
C GLU A 363 -15.42 -16.52 9.14
N MET A 364 -15.02 -16.79 7.90
CA MET A 364 -13.80 -16.25 7.30
C MET A 364 -13.86 -14.72 7.15
N LEU A 365 -14.99 -14.18 6.70
CA LEU A 365 -15.21 -12.74 6.59
C LEU A 365 -15.19 -12.05 7.95
N ALA A 366 -15.87 -12.60 8.95
CA ALA A 366 -15.90 -12.04 10.29
C ALA A 366 -14.50 -12.00 10.93
N LYS A 367 -13.73 -13.08 10.81
CA LYS A 367 -12.32 -13.11 11.26
C LYS A 367 -11.45 -12.12 10.49
N SER A 368 -11.63 -12.03 9.17
CA SER A 368 -10.84 -11.12 8.35
C SER A 368 -11.15 -9.65 8.67
N TYR A 369 -12.43 -9.34 8.93
CA TYR A 369 -12.87 -8.02 9.37
C TYR A 369 -12.32 -7.67 10.76
N GLN A 370 -12.30 -8.62 11.69
CA GLN A 370 -11.67 -8.41 13.00
C GLN A 370 -10.17 -8.09 12.85
N HIS A 371 -9.43 -8.87 12.05
CA HIS A 371 -8.02 -8.59 11.80
C HIS A 371 -7.81 -7.22 11.14
N TYR A 372 -8.65 -6.86 10.17
CA TYR A 372 -8.66 -5.55 9.54
C TYR A 372 -8.85 -4.44 10.57
N ALA A 373 -9.92 -4.51 11.37
CA ALA A 373 -10.24 -3.52 12.38
C ALA A 373 -9.10 -3.36 13.40
N GLU A 374 -8.52 -4.47 13.87
CA GLU A 374 -7.37 -4.44 14.77
C GLU A 374 -6.15 -3.77 14.12
N ILE A 375 -5.86 -4.04 12.85
CA ILE A 375 -4.73 -3.41 12.13
C ILE A 375 -4.97 -1.91 11.93
N VAL A 376 -6.18 -1.51 11.54
CA VAL A 376 -6.53 -0.10 11.32
C VAL A 376 -6.46 0.69 12.63
N ASP A 377 -7.06 0.17 13.70
CA ASP A 377 -7.00 0.78 15.03
C ASP A 377 -5.55 0.92 15.52
N THR A 378 -4.74 -0.12 15.32
CA THR A 378 -3.29 -0.10 15.59
C THR A 378 -2.60 1.05 14.86
N ILE A 379 -2.90 1.25 13.57
CA ILE A 379 -2.31 2.32 12.76
C ILE A 379 -2.80 3.69 13.26
N GLN A 380 -4.10 3.87 13.47
CA GLN A 380 -4.70 5.14 13.90
C GLN A 380 -4.17 5.62 15.26
N GLN A 381 -3.95 4.69 16.21
CA GLN A 381 -3.47 5.03 17.54
C GLN A 381 -1.97 5.34 17.58
N ASN A 382 -1.17 4.75 16.67
CA ASN A 382 0.28 4.73 16.78
C ASN A 382 1.00 5.37 15.58
N PHE A 383 0.31 5.81 14.54
CA PHE A 383 0.91 6.48 13.38
C PHE A 383 0.24 7.82 13.14
N ASP A 384 1.02 8.80 12.67
CA ASP A 384 0.50 10.11 12.30
C ASP A 384 -0.18 10.12 10.92
N ALA A 385 -0.73 11.27 10.54
CA ALA A 385 -1.35 11.50 9.24
C ALA A 385 -0.40 11.34 8.03
N HIS A 386 0.91 11.27 8.27
CA HIS A 386 1.95 11.09 7.26
C HIS A 386 2.52 9.65 7.25
N GLY A 387 1.93 8.72 8.02
CA GLY A 387 2.35 7.33 8.11
C GLY A 387 3.64 7.10 8.92
N ASN A 388 4.03 8.03 9.79
CA ASN A 388 5.18 7.86 10.69
C ASN A 388 4.74 7.31 12.05
N LEU A 389 5.52 6.37 12.59
CA LEU A 389 5.28 5.74 13.88
C LEU A 389 5.48 6.75 15.04
N MET A 390 4.57 6.73 16.00
CA MET A 390 4.57 7.55 17.21
C MET A 390 5.05 6.74 18.43
N PRO A 391 5.85 7.34 19.33
CA PRO A 391 6.43 8.67 19.23
C PRO A 391 7.46 8.74 18.09
N GLN A 392 7.46 9.85 17.34
CA GLN A 392 8.28 10.02 16.15
C GLN A 392 9.77 9.96 16.46
N SER A 393 10.46 9.15 15.67
CA SER A 393 11.92 9.08 15.55
C SER A 393 12.36 9.96 14.38
N GLU A 394 13.50 10.63 14.50
CA GLU A 394 14.07 11.42 13.39
C GLU A 394 14.44 10.49 12.22
N TYR A 395 14.90 9.29 12.55
CA TYR A 395 15.34 8.27 11.59
C TYR A 395 14.41 7.07 11.54
N VAL A 396 14.45 6.31 10.45
CA VAL A 396 13.62 5.11 10.26
C VAL A 396 14.25 3.87 10.91
N TRP A 397 15.57 3.85 11.09
CA TRP A 397 16.35 2.79 11.73
C TRP A 397 16.26 1.41 11.07
N THR A 398 15.09 0.78 10.98
CA THR A 398 14.97 -0.63 10.58
C THR A 398 14.23 -0.85 9.26
N LEU A 399 14.49 -2.01 8.65
CA LEU A 399 13.89 -2.45 7.39
C LEU A 399 12.36 -2.57 7.49
N GLU A 400 11.86 -3.15 8.59
CA GLU A 400 10.41 -3.28 8.82
C GLU A 400 9.76 -1.90 9.01
N HIS A 401 10.42 -0.97 9.72
CA HIS A 401 9.92 0.40 9.88
C HIS A 401 9.89 1.13 8.52
N ARG A 402 10.95 1.01 7.70
CA ARG A 402 10.99 1.58 6.35
C ARG A 402 9.88 1.03 5.46
N TYR A 403 9.70 -0.28 5.48
CA TYR A 403 8.66 -0.93 4.69
C TYR A 403 7.25 -0.41 5.05
N VAL A 404 6.89 -0.38 6.33
CA VAL A 404 5.58 0.12 6.78
C VAL A 404 5.43 1.61 6.48
N ASN A 405 6.45 2.41 6.76
CA ASN A 405 6.44 3.85 6.52
C ASN A 405 6.23 4.17 5.02
N LEU A 406 6.96 3.49 4.12
CA LEU A 406 6.79 3.65 2.68
C LEU A 406 5.42 3.18 2.20
N LEU A 407 4.90 2.06 2.73
CA LEU A 407 3.58 1.53 2.36
C LEU A 407 2.46 2.54 2.72
N LEU A 408 2.49 3.08 3.94
CA LEU A 408 1.50 4.04 4.43
C LEU A 408 1.62 5.42 3.76
N LYS A 409 2.81 5.78 3.27
CA LYS A 409 3.02 7.00 2.46
C LYS A 409 2.62 6.85 1.00
N ALA A 410 2.66 5.63 0.48
CA ALA A 410 2.39 5.37 -0.93
C ALA A 410 0.90 5.35 -1.28
N ALA A 411 0.03 4.97 -0.33
CA ALA A 411 -1.41 4.93 -0.52
C ALA A 411 -2.18 5.05 0.83
N PRO A 412 -3.40 5.60 0.82
CA PRO A 412 -4.26 5.66 2.00
C PRO A 412 -4.68 4.26 2.46
N ILE A 413 -4.94 4.10 3.77
CA ILE A 413 -5.47 2.86 4.35
C ILE A 413 -6.74 2.45 3.56
N PRO A 414 -6.80 1.24 2.98
CA PRO A 414 -7.90 0.85 2.13
C PRO A 414 -9.08 0.43 2.99
N ARG A 415 -10.30 0.64 2.51
CA ARG A 415 -11.49 0.10 3.17
C ARG A 415 -11.57 -1.41 3.00
N PHE A 416 -12.27 -2.07 3.91
CA PHE A 416 -12.38 -3.54 3.93
C PHE A 416 -12.91 -4.13 2.62
N ASP A 417 -13.94 -3.50 2.06
CA ASP A 417 -14.57 -3.87 0.79
C ASP A 417 -13.70 -3.54 -0.43
N GLU A 418 -12.93 -2.45 -0.39
CA GLU A 418 -11.92 -2.09 -1.41
C GLU A 418 -10.81 -3.15 -1.53
N ILE A 419 -10.35 -3.70 -0.40
CA ILE A 419 -9.36 -4.79 -0.41
C ILE A 419 -9.89 -5.97 -1.25
N TYR A 420 -11.15 -6.35 -1.05
CA TYR A 420 -11.76 -7.45 -1.78
C TYR A 420 -12.31 -7.07 -3.16
N LEU A 421 -12.32 -5.78 -3.52
CA LEU A 421 -12.55 -5.36 -4.90
C LEU A 421 -11.45 -5.94 -5.81
N TYR A 422 -10.21 -5.92 -5.34
CA TYR A 422 -9.04 -6.32 -6.11
C TYR A 422 -8.43 -7.65 -5.68
N THR A 423 -8.97 -8.34 -4.68
CA THR A 423 -8.41 -9.61 -4.19
C THR A 423 -9.48 -10.67 -3.93
N SER A 424 -9.05 -11.93 -3.85
CA SER A 424 -9.88 -13.06 -3.41
C SER A 424 -9.86 -13.22 -1.89
N LEU A 425 -10.90 -13.83 -1.31
CA LEU A 425 -10.97 -14.10 0.14
C LEU A 425 -9.83 -15.02 0.62
N ASP A 426 -9.39 -15.94 -0.23
CA ASP A 426 -8.23 -16.81 0.05
C ASP A 426 -6.85 -16.16 -0.19
N ALA A 427 -6.84 -14.88 -0.56
CA ALA A 427 -5.69 -14.04 -0.86
C ALA A 427 -4.75 -14.56 -1.98
N LYS A 428 -5.19 -15.53 -2.80
CA LYS A 428 -4.38 -16.06 -3.91
C LYS A 428 -4.46 -15.20 -5.16
N ARG A 429 -5.64 -14.70 -5.52
CA ARG A 429 -5.84 -13.87 -6.70
C ARG A 429 -5.86 -12.41 -6.30
N HIS A 430 -5.18 -11.58 -7.08
CA HIS A 430 -5.11 -10.15 -6.85
C HIS A 430 -4.86 -9.40 -8.17
N SER A 431 -5.37 -8.18 -8.30
CA SER A 431 -5.10 -7.32 -9.45
C SER A 431 -3.72 -6.67 -9.32
N ALA A 432 -2.90 -6.78 -10.37
CA ALA A 432 -1.60 -6.10 -10.47
C ALA A 432 -1.71 -4.70 -11.08
N GLU A 433 -2.80 -4.41 -11.81
CA GLU A 433 -2.91 -3.23 -12.66
C GLU A 433 -3.56 -2.02 -11.97
N ALA A 434 -4.12 -2.17 -10.78
CA ALA A 434 -4.74 -1.06 -10.05
C ALA A 434 -3.76 0.07 -9.69
N TYR A 435 -4.25 1.31 -9.61
CA TYR A 435 -3.43 2.52 -9.42
C TYR A 435 -2.39 2.43 -8.29
N PRO A 436 -2.72 2.03 -7.04
CA PRO A 436 -1.73 1.99 -5.95
C PRO A 436 -0.54 1.09 -6.25
N ASN A 437 -0.76 -0.04 -6.93
CA ASN A 437 0.31 -0.97 -7.30
C ASN A 437 1.31 -0.35 -8.27
N ARG A 438 0.83 0.47 -9.22
CA ARG A 438 1.70 1.19 -10.16
C ARG A 438 2.56 2.23 -9.44
N ALA A 439 1.99 2.88 -8.42
CA ALA A 439 2.70 3.86 -7.61
C ALA A 439 3.76 3.25 -6.66
N MET A 440 3.56 2.00 -6.19
CA MET A 440 4.49 1.33 -5.25
C MET A 440 5.94 1.29 -5.78
N ALA A 441 6.14 1.04 -7.08
CA ALA A 441 7.47 0.95 -7.67
C ALA A 441 8.26 2.27 -7.54
N ALA A 442 7.59 3.41 -7.70
CA ALA A 442 8.21 4.74 -7.57
C ALA A 442 8.62 5.04 -6.12
N MET A 443 7.94 4.45 -5.13
CA MET A 443 8.24 4.59 -3.70
C MET A 443 9.32 3.60 -3.21
N GLY A 444 9.98 2.88 -4.12
CA GLY A 444 11.02 1.89 -3.79
C GLY A 444 10.48 0.51 -3.40
N LEU A 445 9.16 0.29 -3.46
CA LEU A 445 8.49 -0.98 -3.16
C LEU A 445 8.29 -1.81 -4.44
N SER A 446 9.35 -1.96 -5.24
CA SER A 446 9.28 -2.75 -6.48
C SER A 446 8.89 -4.21 -6.18
N ASN A 447 7.90 -4.74 -6.91
CA ASN A 447 7.31 -6.08 -6.71
C ASN A 447 6.38 -6.23 -5.50
N VAL A 448 6.00 -5.15 -4.82
CA VAL A 448 4.92 -5.18 -3.82
C VAL A 448 3.59 -4.93 -4.51
N ASN A 449 2.64 -5.83 -4.27
CA ASN A 449 1.25 -5.60 -4.59
C ASN A 449 0.51 -5.12 -3.33
N TYR A 450 0.09 -3.86 -3.34
CA TYR A 450 -0.60 -3.18 -2.26
C TYR A 450 -1.83 -3.96 -1.78
N TRP A 451 -2.71 -4.36 -2.70
CA TRP A 451 -3.93 -5.09 -2.38
C TRP A 451 -3.64 -6.46 -1.81
N GLN A 452 -2.64 -7.16 -2.36
CA GLN A 452 -2.21 -8.46 -1.85
C GLN A 452 -1.63 -8.35 -0.44
N VAL A 453 -0.85 -7.31 -0.12
CA VAL A 453 -0.32 -7.08 1.23
C VAL A 453 -1.46 -6.99 2.23
N TRP A 454 -2.46 -6.13 1.95
CA TRP A 454 -3.61 -5.96 2.82
C TRP A 454 -4.44 -7.24 2.95
N SER A 455 -4.75 -7.90 1.84
CA SER A 455 -5.50 -9.17 1.83
C SER A 455 -4.78 -10.26 2.63
N LEU A 456 -3.46 -10.42 2.47
CA LEU A 456 -2.66 -11.36 3.27
C LEU A 456 -2.57 -10.93 4.74
N ALA A 457 -2.52 -9.63 5.04
CA ALA A 457 -2.47 -9.16 6.43
C ALA A 457 -3.76 -9.50 7.20
N ILE A 458 -4.91 -9.46 6.53
CA ILE A 458 -6.22 -9.65 7.17
C ILE A 458 -6.79 -11.07 7.02
N THR A 459 -6.32 -11.86 6.04
CA THR A 459 -6.93 -13.16 5.71
C THR A 459 -7.00 -14.11 6.91
N ALA A 460 -8.15 -14.77 7.06
CA ALA A 460 -8.38 -15.81 8.06
C ALA A 460 -7.83 -17.20 7.64
N VAL A 461 -7.14 -17.32 6.50
CA VAL A 461 -6.59 -18.58 6.03
C VAL A 461 -5.33 -18.96 6.82
N GLU A 462 -5.38 -20.13 7.47
CA GLU A 462 -4.26 -20.67 8.24
C GLU A 462 -2.95 -20.70 7.43
N GLY A 463 -1.86 -20.25 8.07
CA GLY A 463 -0.51 -20.25 7.50
C GLY A 463 -0.26 -19.22 6.38
N LYS A 464 -1.27 -18.43 5.99
CA LYS A 464 -1.14 -17.41 4.92
C LYS A 464 -1.19 -15.98 5.40
N GLY A 465 -1.74 -15.72 6.59
CA GLY A 465 -1.84 -14.38 7.15
C GLY A 465 -0.88 -14.10 8.31
N GLY A 466 -0.65 -12.81 8.57
CA GLY A 466 -0.12 -12.34 9.85
C GLY A 466 0.92 -11.22 9.76
N ALA A 467 1.52 -10.92 10.92
CA ALA A 467 2.49 -9.84 11.12
C ALA A 467 3.81 -9.98 10.32
N ARG A 468 3.91 -10.95 9.41
CA ARG A 468 5.04 -11.16 8.50
C ARG A 468 4.91 -10.38 7.18
N THR A 469 3.69 -10.01 6.80
CA THR A 469 3.41 -9.20 5.60
C THR A 469 3.28 -7.73 5.97
N LEU A 470 2.43 -7.40 6.94
CA LEU A 470 2.25 -6.04 7.46
C LEU A 470 2.60 -5.99 8.97
N PRO A 471 3.83 -5.61 9.36
CA PRO A 471 4.34 -5.76 10.72
C PRO A 471 3.97 -4.59 11.64
N VAL A 472 2.83 -3.92 11.43
CA VAL A 472 2.45 -2.71 12.21
C VAL A 472 2.45 -2.95 13.72
N LYS A 473 1.83 -4.04 14.19
CA LYS A 473 1.82 -4.42 15.61
C LYS A 473 3.22 -4.74 16.15
N ARG A 474 4.14 -5.16 15.29
CA ARG A 474 5.52 -5.50 15.68
C ARG A 474 6.37 -4.28 15.98
N LEU A 475 6.06 -3.16 15.31
CA LEU A 475 6.86 -1.94 15.38
C LEU A 475 6.54 -1.10 16.61
N ILE A 476 5.30 -1.16 17.12
CA ILE A 476 4.85 -0.31 18.24
C ILE A 476 5.77 -0.40 19.46
N PRO A 477 6.13 -1.59 19.97
CA PRO A 477 6.99 -1.67 21.14
C PRO A 477 8.39 -1.06 20.91
N TYR A 478 8.83 -0.97 19.66
CA TYR A 478 10.12 -0.39 19.29
C TYR A 478 10.09 1.12 19.05
N ALA A 479 8.92 1.77 19.04
CA ALA A 479 8.82 3.20 18.75
C ALA A 479 9.69 4.06 19.70
N GLU A 480 9.63 3.78 21.01
CA GLU A 480 10.50 4.46 21.98
C GLU A 480 11.98 4.07 21.86
N ILE A 481 12.28 2.85 21.39
CA ILE A 481 13.65 2.38 21.18
C ILE A 481 14.29 3.18 20.04
N TYR A 482 13.56 3.44 18.96
CA TYR A 482 14.05 4.26 17.84
C TYR A 482 14.41 5.68 18.30
N ARG A 483 13.58 6.33 19.14
CA ARG A 483 13.94 7.62 19.76
C ARG A 483 15.13 7.57 20.71
N LYS A 484 15.38 6.42 21.33
CA LYS A 484 16.60 6.22 22.14
C LYS A 484 17.84 6.08 21.24
N PHE A 485 17.69 5.53 20.03
CA PHE A 485 18.75 5.49 19.03
C PHE A 485 19.07 6.87 18.44
N ASP A 486 18.07 7.73 18.19
CA ASP A 486 18.30 9.13 17.78
C ASP A 486 19.21 9.85 18.79
N ARG A 487 18.86 9.75 20.08
CA ARG A 487 19.66 10.33 21.17
C ARG A 487 21.06 9.73 21.29
N LEU A 488 21.23 8.44 20.99
CA LEU A 488 22.55 7.82 20.95
C LEU A 488 23.40 8.38 19.80
N LEU A 489 22.78 8.62 18.65
CA LEU A 489 23.45 9.22 17.50
C LEU A 489 23.88 10.66 17.80
N GLU A 490 23.02 11.46 18.43
CA GLU A 490 23.36 12.81 18.92
C GLU A 490 24.57 12.77 19.88
N VAL A 491 24.56 11.87 20.87
CA VAL A 491 25.68 11.72 21.81
C VAL A 491 26.97 11.30 21.10
N LEU A 492 26.88 10.46 20.08
CA LEU A 492 28.04 10.10 19.26
C LEU A 492 28.57 11.30 18.47
N GLN A 493 27.70 12.11 17.87
CA GLN A 493 28.08 13.34 17.15
C GLN A 493 28.72 14.37 18.08
N GLU A 494 28.17 14.57 19.28
CA GLU A 494 28.77 15.43 20.32
C GLU A 494 30.20 14.98 20.66
N TYR A 495 30.39 13.67 20.86
CA TYR A 495 31.71 13.10 21.14
C TYR A 495 32.69 13.28 19.96
N GLU A 496 32.24 13.04 18.73
CA GLU A 496 33.06 13.23 17.54
C GLU A 496 33.53 14.69 17.40
N LYS A 497 32.65 15.66 17.67
CA LYS A 497 32.98 17.09 17.69
C LYS A 497 33.95 17.47 18.80
N GLU A 498 33.86 16.84 19.98
CA GLU A 498 34.84 17.06 21.05
C GLU A 498 36.25 16.56 20.64
N VAL A 499 36.31 15.41 19.96
CA VAL A 499 37.57 14.81 19.51
C VAL A 499 38.15 15.54 18.30
N VAL A 500 37.30 15.92 17.35
CA VAL A 500 37.64 16.62 16.11
C VAL A 500 36.67 17.80 15.94
N PRO A 501 37.00 18.98 16.46
CA PRO A 501 36.19 20.19 16.30
C PRO A 501 36.01 20.58 14.83
N ASP A 502 34.89 21.26 14.51
CA ASP A 502 34.48 21.63 13.14
C ASP A 502 35.60 22.35 12.35
N GLU A 503 36.31 23.30 12.97
CA GLU A 503 37.46 23.98 12.34
C GLU A 503 38.60 23.03 11.92
N LYS A 504 38.85 21.98 12.72
CA LYS A 504 39.84 20.95 12.40
C LYS A 504 39.30 20.00 11.35
N TRP A 505 38.00 19.69 11.41
CA TRP A 505 37.32 18.83 10.46
C TRP A 505 37.43 19.36 9.03
N GLU A 506 37.08 20.63 8.81
CA GLU A 506 37.16 21.31 7.49
C GLU A 506 38.56 21.21 6.85
N LEU A 507 39.62 21.12 7.66
CA LEU A 507 41.00 21.01 7.18
C LEU A 507 41.42 19.59 6.83
N ILE A 508 40.86 18.58 7.51
CA ILE A 508 41.34 17.20 7.44
C ILE A 508 40.37 16.23 6.74
N GLU A 509 39.11 16.60 6.53
CA GLU A 509 38.05 15.76 5.97
C GLU A 509 38.51 14.99 4.71
N LYS A 510 39.06 15.68 3.71
CA LYS A 510 39.57 15.08 2.46
C LYS A 510 40.70 14.05 2.63
N TYR A 511 41.36 14.02 3.79
CA TYR A 511 42.45 13.10 4.12
C TYR A 511 42.02 12.05 5.15
N MET A 512 40.79 12.11 5.64
CA MET A 512 40.26 11.11 6.56
C MET A 512 39.93 9.85 5.76
N PRO A 513 40.49 8.69 6.13
CA PRO A 513 40.08 7.44 5.51
C PRO A 513 38.63 7.15 5.89
N ASP A 514 37.92 6.40 5.06
CA ASP A 514 36.57 5.96 5.37
C ASP A 514 36.56 4.79 6.37
N TYR A 515 35.53 4.71 7.18
CA TYR A 515 35.12 3.48 7.85
C TYR A 515 34.22 2.66 6.93
N GLU A 516 34.27 1.35 7.09
CA GLU A 516 33.29 0.44 6.54
C GLU A 516 32.36 -0.01 7.66
N TYR A 517 31.05 0.15 7.48
CA TYR A 517 30.06 -0.25 8.47
C TYR A 517 30.24 -1.69 8.94
N SER A 518 30.64 -2.60 8.03
CA SER A 518 30.82 -4.01 8.35
C SER A 518 31.85 -4.28 9.46
N VAL A 519 32.73 -3.33 9.74
CA VAL A 519 33.69 -3.50 10.82
C VAL A 519 33.00 -3.40 12.19
N PHE A 520 31.95 -2.60 12.35
CA PHE A 520 31.41 -2.31 13.68
C PHE A 520 30.63 -3.48 14.30
N PRO A 521 29.63 -4.10 13.63
CA PRO A 521 28.95 -5.26 14.19
C PRO A 521 29.92 -6.43 14.42
N LEU A 522 30.89 -6.63 13.53
CA LEU A 522 31.92 -7.66 13.64
C LEU A 522 32.76 -7.50 14.92
N VAL A 523 33.20 -6.28 15.22
CA VAL A 523 33.99 -5.96 16.41
C VAL A 523 33.16 -6.11 17.70
N ALA A 524 31.85 -5.84 17.63
CA ALA A 524 30.97 -5.91 18.80
C ALA A 524 30.51 -7.34 19.13
N ALA A 525 29.94 -8.01 18.13
CA ALA A 525 29.16 -9.25 18.26
C ALA A 525 29.75 -10.44 17.48
N GLY A 526 30.87 -10.25 16.77
CA GLY A 526 31.59 -11.32 16.06
C GLY A 526 31.12 -11.54 14.62
N PRO A 527 31.69 -12.52 13.91
CA PRO A 527 31.43 -12.76 12.48
C PRO A 527 29.97 -13.11 12.16
N ASP A 528 29.24 -13.64 13.14
CA ASP A 528 27.83 -14.01 13.02
C ASP A 528 26.87 -12.81 13.19
N ALA A 529 27.39 -11.60 13.43
CA ALA A 529 26.57 -10.40 13.65
C ALA A 529 25.84 -9.89 12.40
N PHE A 530 26.28 -10.30 11.20
CA PHE A 530 25.55 -10.01 9.97
C PHE A 530 24.36 -10.93 9.84
N GLN A 531 23.24 -10.47 10.38
CA GLN A 531 22.01 -11.17 10.16
C GLN A 531 21.57 -10.95 8.71
N THR A 532 20.89 -11.93 8.15
CA THR A 532 20.08 -11.74 6.95
C THR A 532 18.65 -12.00 7.42
N PRO A 533 17.67 -11.18 7.05
CA PRO A 533 16.31 -11.41 7.51
C PRO A 533 15.86 -12.82 7.11
N SER A 534 15.44 -13.61 8.10
CA SER A 534 14.97 -14.98 7.91
C SER A 534 13.61 -15.04 7.21
N ASN A 535 12.86 -13.93 7.23
CA ASN A 535 11.59 -13.81 6.54
C ASN A 535 11.81 -13.60 5.03
N PRO A 536 11.36 -14.54 4.16
CA PRO A 536 11.50 -14.42 2.71
C PRO A 536 10.91 -13.14 2.13
N TYR A 537 9.88 -12.59 2.78
CA TYR A 537 9.22 -11.36 2.32
C TYR A 537 10.15 -10.14 2.40
N TYR A 538 10.93 -10.04 3.47
CA TYR A 538 11.88 -8.93 3.67
C TYR A 538 13.24 -9.17 3.02
N LEU A 539 13.57 -10.41 2.68
CA LEU A 539 14.84 -10.76 2.03
C LEU A 539 15.03 -10.04 0.69
N ASN A 540 13.96 -9.85 -0.08
CA ASN A 540 14.02 -9.13 -1.36
C ASN A 540 14.29 -7.64 -1.14
N PHE A 541 13.64 -7.00 -0.18
CA PHE A 541 13.92 -5.59 0.17
C PHE A 541 15.32 -5.44 0.73
N TYR A 542 15.78 -6.38 1.56
CA TYR A 542 17.16 -6.39 2.05
C TYR A 542 18.18 -6.40 0.90
N ARG A 543 17.97 -7.25 -0.12
CA ARG A 543 18.83 -7.27 -1.31
C ARG A 543 18.72 -5.98 -2.14
N GLN A 544 17.54 -5.39 -2.25
CA GLN A 544 17.34 -4.20 -3.09
C GLN A 544 17.84 -2.92 -2.41
N TRP A 545 17.57 -2.74 -1.12
CA TRP A 545 17.85 -1.51 -0.40
C TRP A 545 19.23 -1.52 0.26
N VAL A 546 19.70 -2.67 0.76
CA VAL A 546 20.89 -2.74 1.65
C VAL A 546 22.18 -3.18 0.93
N THR A 547 22.16 -3.45 -0.38
CA THR A 547 23.32 -4.04 -1.11
C THR A 547 24.54 -3.14 -1.25
N HIS A 548 24.39 -1.82 -1.14
CA HIS A 548 25.52 -0.89 -1.20
C HIS A 548 25.77 -0.33 0.20
N LYS A 549 26.73 -0.92 0.91
CA LYS A 549 27.11 -0.49 2.25
C LYS A 549 27.79 0.89 2.16
N PRO A 550 27.20 1.97 2.72
CA PRO A 550 27.85 3.27 2.70
C PRO A 550 29.18 3.19 3.46
N LYS A 551 30.07 4.09 3.05
CA LYS A 551 31.38 4.36 3.65
C LYS A 551 31.37 5.83 4.08
N GLY A 552 32.09 6.14 5.14
CA GLY A 552 32.16 7.52 5.61
C GLY A 552 33.30 7.72 6.58
N PRO A 553 33.88 8.93 6.63
CA PRO A 553 35.04 9.22 7.45
C PRO A 553 34.69 9.32 8.95
N LEU A 554 33.43 9.64 9.29
CA LEU A 554 32.91 9.63 10.65
C LEU A 554 31.97 8.45 10.92
N PRO A 555 32.09 7.77 12.08
CA PRO A 555 31.16 6.73 12.50
C PRO A 555 29.70 7.20 12.60
N SER A 556 29.44 8.41 13.09
CA SER A 556 28.07 8.94 13.20
C SER A 556 27.42 9.16 11.84
N GLU A 557 28.14 9.70 10.85
CA GLU A 557 27.66 9.88 9.48
C GLU A 557 27.28 8.54 8.83
N LEU A 558 28.08 7.51 9.11
CA LEU A 558 27.80 6.14 8.70
C LEU A 558 26.51 5.61 9.32
N ILE A 559 26.37 5.63 10.65
CA ILE A 559 25.14 5.18 11.32
C ILE A 559 23.95 5.97 10.79
N LYS A 560 24.07 7.30 10.71
CA LYS A 560 23.02 8.20 10.21
C LYS A 560 22.55 7.77 8.83
N THR A 561 23.47 7.59 7.88
CA THR A 561 23.15 7.16 6.52
C THR A 561 22.45 5.79 6.50
N TYR A 562 22.84 4.86 7.37
CA TYR A 562 22.13 3.58 7.51
C TYR A 562 20.73 3.74 8.12
N ALA A 563 20.59 4.60 9.12
CA ALA A 563 19.34 4.83 9.85
C ALA A 563 18.30 5.58 8.99
N ASP A 564 18.73 6.60 8.24
CA ASP A 564 17.93 7.33 7.25
C ASP A 564 17.31 6.38 6.22
N ASN A 565 18.10 5.39 5.79
CA ASN A 565 17.68 4.41 4.81
C ASN A 565 17.05 3.16 5.44
N GLY A 566 16.86 3.09 6.76
CA GLY A 566 16.28 1.91 7.42
C GLY A 566 16.99 0.60 7.08
N HIS A 567 18.32 0.61 6.97
CA HIS A 567 19.10 -0.53 6.51
C HIS A 567 19.37 -1.58 7.60
N PHE A 568 19.15 -1.25 8.87
CA PHE A 568 19.30 -2.22 9.95
C PHE A 568 18.15 -3.23 9.89
N ILE A 569 18.48 -4.51 10.12
CA ILE A 569 17.48 -5.58 10.05
C ILE A 569 16.57 -5.53 11.28
N ASP A 570 17.17 -5.29 12.45
CA ASP A 570 16.49 -5.22 13.72
C ASP A 570 17.20 -4.23 14.67
N PRO A 571 16.59 -3.92 15.83
CA PRO A 571 17.22 -3.07 16.83
C PRO A 571 18.51 -3.65 17.45
N ASP A 572 18.73 -4.97 17.46
CA ASP A 572 19.95 -5.56 18.00
C ASP A 572 21.17 -5.22 17.15
N GLU A 573 20.99 -5.17 15.83
CA GLU A 573 22.03 -4.77 14.88
C GLU A 573 22.46 -3.32 15.11
N VAL A 574 21.49 -2.42 15.37
CA VAL A 574 21.77 -1.01 15.73
C VAL A 574 22.61 -0.94 17.00
N ILE A 575 22.24 -1.70 18.03
CA ILE A 575 22.99 -1.77 19.29
C ILE A 575 24.41 -2.28 19.06
N ALA A 576 24.57 -3.36 18.30
CA ALA A 576 25.88 -3.93 17.98
C ALA A 576 26.75 -2.91 17.21
N ALA A 577 26.18 -2.14 16.30
CA ALA A 577 26.90 -1.08 15.60
C ALA A 577 27.41 0.01 16.56
N PHE A 578 26.57 0.51 17.48
CA PHE A 578 27.00 1.49 18.48
C PHE A 578 28.04 0.93 19.45
N GLU A 579 27.95 -0.35 19.83
CA GLU A 579 28.97 -1.01 20.66
C GLU A 579 30.31 -1.16 19.94
N GLY A 580 30.26 -1.52 18.66
CA GLY A 580 31.43 -1.64 17.80
C GLY A 580 32.11 -0.29 17.65
N ILE A 581 31.33 0.76 17.40
CA ILE A 581 31.82 2.13 17.32
C ILE A 581 32.44 2.56 18.64
N ALA A 582 31.77 2.34 19.78
CA ALA A 582 32.33 2.67 21.09
C ALA A 582 33.69 2.00 21.35
N ARG A 583 33.91 0.77 20.85
CA ARG A 583 35.21 0.09 20.93
C ARG A 583 36.23 0.71 19.97
N VAL A 584 35.86 0.85 18.69
CA VAL A 584 36.76 1.33 17.63
C VAL A 584 37.20 2.77 17.86
N ILE A 585 36.30 3.69 18.23
CA ILE A 585 36.66 5.10 18.44
C ILE A 585 37.60 5.31 19.63
N SER A 586 37.58 4.38 20.59
CA SER A 586 38.43 4.38 21.79
C SER A 586 39.77 3.66 21.60
N ASP A 587 39.98 3.03 20.45
CA ASP A 587 41.19 2.26 20.16
C ASP A 587 42.41 3.19 19.97
N ASP A 588 43.52 2.90 20.64
CA ASP A 588 44.72 3.75 20.59
C ASP A 588 45.41 3.73 19.21
N VAL A 589 45.22 2.66 18.44
CA VAL A 589 45.88 2.42 17.15
C VAL A 589 44.97 2.82 15.99
N HIS A 590 43.70 2.42 16.05
CA HIS A 590 42.75 2.58 14.95
C HIS A 590 41.62 3.59 15.24
N GLY A 591 41.62 4.22 16.42
CA GLY A 591 40.56 5.13 16.84
C GLY A 591 40.57 6.49 16.19
N LEU A 592 39.46 7.21 16.38
CA LEU A 592 39.16 8.48 15.71
C LEU A 592 40.27 9.53 15.93
N LYS A 593 40.78 9.64 17.16
CA LYS A 593 41.86 10.59 17.50
C LYS A 593 43.16 10.30 16.75
N THR A 594 43.51 9.02 16.60
CA THR A 594 44.74 8.61 15.90
C THR A 594 44.61 8.85 14.40
N ARG A 595 43.45 8.50 13.83
CA ARG A 595 43.13 8.77 12.42
C ARG A 595 43.13 10.26 12.09
N ALA A 596 42.52 11.10 12.94
CA ALA A 596 42.53 12.54 12.76
C ALA A 596 43.96 13.12 12.79
N LYS A 597 44.84 12.62 13.67
CA LYS A 597 46.26 13.01 13.69
C LYS A 597 47.00 12.59 12.42
N GLU A 598 46.69 11.42 11.86
CA GLU A 598 47.29 10.96 10.61
C GLU A 598 46.81 11.77 9.41
N ALA A 599 45.51 12.04 9.31
CA ALA A 599 44.92 12.91 8.30
C ALA A 599 45.53 14.32 8.35
N LEU A 600 45.72 14.88 9.56
CA LEU A 600 46.39 16.15 9.76
C LEU A 600 47.86 16.12 9.30
N LYS A 601 48.61 15.04 9.57
CA LYS A 601 49.98 14.86 9.06
C LYS A 601 50.02 14.78 7.54
N GLN A 602 49.00 14.20 6.91
CA GLN A 602 48.90 14.14 5.45
C GLN A 602 48.56 15.52 4.86
N CYS A 603 47.64 16.26 5.49
CA CYS A 603 47.33 17.65 5.13
C CYS A 603 48.58 18.54 5.12
N LEU A 604 49.42 18.45 6.16
CA LEU A 604 50.68 19.20 6.25
C LEU A 604 51.71 18.84 5.16
N LYS A 605 51.63 17.65 4.56
CA LYS A 605 52.53 17.21 3.48
C LYS A 605 52.09 17.74 2.12
N ASP A 606 50.84 18.17 1.97
CA ASP A 606 50.30 18.70 0.73
C ASP A 606 50.66 20.19 0.56
N LYS A 607 51.86 20.45 0.04
CA LYS A 607 52.45 21.80 -0.13
C LYS A 607 51.69 22.71 -1.11
N LYS A 608 50.67 22.21 -1.83
CA LYS A 608 49.93 22.98 -2.86
C LYS A 608 48.60 23.56 -2.35
N ASN A 609 48.21 23.28 -1.11
CA ASN A 609 46.91 23.70 -0.57
C ASN A 609 47.06 24.89 0.41
N ALA A 610 46.24 25.94 0.24
CA ALA A 610 46.19 27.09 1.16
C ALA A 610 45.79 26.71 2.60
N SER A 611 45.23 25.51 2.78
CA SER A 611 44.88 24.89 4.06
C SER A 611 46.10 24.41 4.87
N ALA A 612 47.28 24.27 4.25
CA ALA A 612 48.48 23.78 4.95
C ALA A 612 49.04 24.81 5.95
N ASP A 613 48.89 26.11 5.70
CA ASP A 613 49.37 27.15 6.61
C ASP A 613 48.40 27.34 7.80
N LYS A 614 47.08 27.31 7.55
CA LYS A 614 46.06 27.26 8.63
C LYS A 614 46.25 26.02 9.54
N ALA A 615 46.54 24.86 8.95
CA ALA A 615 46.82 23.64 9.72
C ALA A 615 48.10 23.74 10.59
N LYS A 616 49.13 24.46 10.12
CA LYS A 616 50.34 24.74 10.92
C LYS A 616 50.05 25.69 12.09
N ASP A 617 49.26 26.74 11.86
CA ASP A 617 48.89 27.68 12.91
C ASP A 617 48.03 27.00 13.99
N MET A 618 47.02 26.20 13.62
CA MET A 618 46.22 25.44 14.58
C MET A 618 47.03 24.39 15.38
N LEU A 619 48.03 23.76 14.76
CA LEU A 619 48.96 22.86 15.46
C LEU A 619 49.88 23.63 16.40
N ARG A 620 50.34 24.82 16.01
CA ARG A 620 51.15 25.70 16.85
C ARG A 620 50.36 26.13 18.07
N ASP A 621 49.10 26.51 17.91
CA ASP A 621 48.22 26.94 19.01
C ASP A 621 47.85 25.77 19.94
N SER A 622 47.55 24.59 19.39
CA SER A 622 47.32 23.38 20.20
C SER A 622 48.58 22.95 20.96
N HIS A 623 49.76 23.00 20.33
CA HIS A 623 51.02 22.67 20.97
C HIS A 623 51.41 23.71 22.02
N PHE A 624 51.16 25.00 21.77
CA PHE A 624 51.37 26.05 22.75
C PHE A 624 50.43 25.89 23.94
N LYS A 625 49.15 25.53 23.73
CA LYS A 625 48.18 25.28 24.81
C LYS A 625 48.55 24.05 25.66
N ASP A 626 49.02 22.97 25.06
CA ASP A 626 49.41 21.73 25.78
C ASP A 626 50.77 21.85 26.50
N TYR A 627 51.69 22.64 25.94
CA TYR A 627 53.07 22.78 26.42
C TYR A 627 53.41 24.21 26.86
N TRP A 628 52.42 25.05 27.18
CA TRP A 628 52.67 26.45 27.57
C TRP A 628 53.66 26.55 28.73
N TRP A 629 53.62 25.60 29.67
CA TRP A 629 54.56 25.49 30.80
C TRP A 629 55.99 25.18 30.34
N LEU A 630 56.16 24.43 29.25
CA LEU A 630 57.47 24.16 28.67
C LEU A 630 58.04 25.45 28.07
N TYR A 631 57.22 26.24 27.38
CA TYR A 631 57.62 27.49 26.75
C TYR A 631 57.76 28.67 27.74
N ALA A 632 56.90 28.76 28.75
CA ALA A 632 56.83 29.88 29.69
C ALA A 632 57.59 29.64 31.00
N ILE A 633 57.85 28.39 31.38
CA ILE A 633 58.52 28.05 32.64
C ILE A 633 59.86 27.36 32.36
N VAL A 634 59.85 26.23 31.64
CA VAL A 634 61.05 25.40 31.47
C VAL A 634 62.08 26.05 30.57
N LEU A 635 61.69 26.60 29.42
CA LEU A 635 62.60 27.26 28.49
C LEU A 635 63.29 28.47 29.13
N PRO A 636 62.57 29.39 29.80
CA PRO A 636 63.19 30.50 30.53
C PRO A 636 64.12 30.03 31.65
N LEU A 637 63.74 29.02 32.44
CA LEU A 637 64.61 28.42 33.45
C LEU A 637 65.86 27.77 32.86
N SER A 638 65.73 27.10 31.71
CA SER A 638 66.84 26.46 31.01
C SER A 638 67.83 27.49 30.48
N VAL A 639 67.32 28.59 29.92
CA VAL A 639 68.11 29.75 29.49
C VAL A 639 68.81 30.38 30.70
N LEU A 640 68.11 30.61 31.81
CA LEU A 640 68.69 31.14 33.05
C LEU A 640 69.81 30.24 33.60
N THR A 641 69.59 28.92 33.58
CA THR A 641 70.57 27.93 34.05
C THR A 641 71.78 27.87 33.12
N PHE A 642 71.58 27.96 31.80
CA PHE A 642 72.66 28.05 30.81
C PHE A 642 73.53 29.28 31.03
N PHE A 643 72.93 30.45 31.32
CA PHE A 643 73.67 31.67 31.65
C PHE A 643 74.35 31.62 33.03
N ILE A 644 73.79 30.92 34.03
CA ILE A 644 74.47 30.69 35.33
C ILE A 644 75.70 29.80 35.14
N VAL A 645 75.61 28.75 34.32
CA VAL A 645 76.73 27.83 34.06
C VAL A 645 77.82 28.51 33.22
N PHE A 646 77.47 29.24 32.16
CA PHE A 646 78.46 29.99 31.37
C PHE A 646 78.98 31.25 32.07
N GLY A 647 78.22 31.84 32.99
CA GLY A 647 78.64 32.96 33.82
C GLY A 647 79.57 32.58 34.98
N SER A 648 79.80 31.29 35.22
CA SER A 648 80.70 30.80 36.29
C SER A 648 82.20 30.91 35.97
N GLY A 649 82.55 31.33 34.75
CA GLY A 649 83.92 31.63 34.33
C GLY A 649 84.22 33.13 34.19
N GLY A 650 84.31 33.87 35.30
CA GLY A 650 84.98 35.19 35.32
C GLY A 650 84.14 36.42 35.72
N SER A 651 84.37 36.88 36.95
CA SER A 651 84.22 38.23 37.54
C SER A 651 83.17 39.24 36.97
N SER A 652 82.18 39.57 37.81
CA SER A 652 81.35 40.80 37.86
C SER A 652 80.46 41.18 36.65
N SER A 653 80.70 40.68 35.44
CA SER A 653 79.85 40.97 34.27
C SER A 653 78.60 40.08 34.18
N GLY A 654 78.66 38.86 34.74
CA GLY A 654 77.54 37.90 34.73
C GLY A 654 76.33 38.34 35.54
N LEU A 655 76.51 39.08 36.63
CA LEU A 655 75.41 39.51 37.52
C LEU A 655 74.59 40.66 36.91
N MET A 656 75.24 41.57 36.18
CA MET A 656 74.57 42.61 35.37
C MET A 656 73.83 42.00 34.17
N MET A 657 74.40 40.98 33.51
CA MET A 657 73.74 40.29 32.40
C MET A 657 72.51 39.51 32.90
N LEU A 658 72.60 38.89 34.08
CA LEU A 658 71.49 38.15 34.70
C LEU A 658 70.34 39.10 35.13
N ILE A 659 70.65 40.29 35.64
CA ILE A 659 69.65 41.34 35.93
C ILE A 659 69.02 41.87 34.63
N LEU A 660 69.80 42.10 33.57
CA LEU A 660 69.27 42.51 32.25
C LEU A 660 68.41 41.44 31.58
N ILE A 661 68.74 40.15 31.77
CA ILE A 661 67.93 39.03 31.28
C ILE A 661 66.65 38.86 32.11
N VAL A 662 66.70 39.06 33.43
CA VAL A 662 65.49 39.03 34.28
C VAL A 662 64.58 40.23 33.99
N LEU A 663 65.13 41.43 33.77
CA LEU A 663 64.36 42.60 33.34
C LEU A 663 63.86 42.46 31.90
N GLY A 664 64.66 41.87 31.01
CA GLY A 664 64.29 41.58 29.63
C GLY A 664 63.21 40.51 29.51
N ALA A 665 63.31 39.43 30.29
CA ALA A 665 62.30 38.38 30.39
C ALA A 665 61.05 38.85 31.14
N GLY A 666 61.19 39.75 32.11
CA GLY A 666 60.07 40.45 32.75
C GLY A 666 59.37 41.40 31.78
N GLY A 667 60.10 42.12 30.95
CA GLY A 667 59.56 43.01 29.91
C GLY A 667 58.91 42.27 28.74
N LEU A 668 59.53 41.18 28.25
CA LEU A 668 58.94 40.29 27.24
C LEU A 668 57.75 39.52 27.80
N GLY A 669 57.81 39.05 29.05
CA GLY A 669 56.70 38.41 29.75
C GLY A 669 55.53 39.36 29.97
N TYR A 670 55.80 40.63 30.33
CA TYR A 670 54.80 41.68 30.44
C TYR A 670 54.21 42.05 29.08
N MET A 671 55.01 42.12 28.02
CA MET A 671 54.55 42.35 26.64
C MET A 671 53.68 41.20 26.12
N ILE A 672 54.08 39.94 26.35
CA ILE A 672 53.30 38.75 25.96
C ILE A 672 52.00 38.68 26.77
N TYR A 673 52.03 39.01 28.06
CA TYR A 673 50.84 39.13 28.89
C TYR A 673 49.89 40.22 28.38
N ASN A 674 50.42 41.40 28.03
CA ASN A 674 49.62 42.51 27.47
C ASN A 674 49.06 42.20 26.06
N TYR A 675 49.79 41.40 25.26
CA TYR A 675 49.34 40.96 23.95
C TYR A 675 48.25 39.88 24.07
N ALA A 676 48.39 38.96 25.04
CA ALA A 676 47.37 37.98 25.37
C ALA A 676 46.11 38.63 25.97
N SER A 677 46.24 39.65 26.83
CA SER A 677 45.10 40.38 27.38
C SER A 677 44.43 41.34 26.39
N LYS A 678 45.10 41.71 25.29
CA LYS A 678 44.47 42.44 24.16
C LYS A 678 43.68 41.52 23.24
N LEU A 679 44.09 40.26 23.09
CA LEU A 679 43.35 39.25 22.32
C LEU A 679 42.05 38.79 23.01
N GLU A 680 41.91 39.02 24.32
CA GLU A 680 40.67 38.79 25.07
C GLU A 680 39.73 40.03 25.08
N GLY A 681 40.09 41.13 24.41
CA GLY A 681 39.36 42.41 24.47
C GLY A 681 38.58 42.83 23.22
N ASP A 682 38.81 42.22 22.05
CA ASP A 682 38.19 42.63 20.77
C ASP A 682 37.14 41.60 20.28
N ASP A 683 36.17 41.30 21.13
CA ASP A 683 34.81 40.94 20.70
C ASP A 683 33.83 41.90 21.39
N ALA A 684 33.83 43.16 20.93
CA ALA A 684 32.67 44.03 21.01
C ALA A 684 32.72 45.10 19.91
N LEU A 685 32.08 44.75 18.78
CA LEU A 685 31.37 45.63 17.85
C LEU A 685 32.19 46.34 16.76
N ASP A 686 32.21 45.74 15.58
CA ASP A 686 31.99 46.49 14.33
C ASP A 686 30.55 46.18 13.86
N GLU A 687 29.66 47.17 13.95
CA GLU A 687 28.59 47.33 12.96
C GLU A 687 28.50 48.82 12.57
N ASP A 688 28.59 48.99 11.26
CA ASP A 688 28.15 50.08 10.39
C ASP A 688 28.98 51.35 10.16
N GLU A 689 29.63 51.30 8.99
CA GLU A 689 29.94 52.38 8.10
C GLU A 689 28.74 53.31 7.80
N SER A 690 29.06 54.60 7.82
CA SER A 690 28.80 55.60 6.77
C SER A 690 27.67 56.63 6.92
N GLU A 691 28.14 57.86 6.74
CA GLU A 691 27.50 59.04 6.14
C GLU A 691 26.71 60.06 6.99
N THR A 692 27.44 61.13 7.34
CA THR A 692 27.12 62.56 7.12
C THR A 692 25.78 63.13 7.59
N LYS A 693 25.83 64.11 8.53
CA LYS A 693 25.71 65.56 8.21
C LYS A 693 25.76 66.44 9.46
N GLU A 694 26.24 67.65 9.20
CA GLU A 694 26.37 68.82 10.06
C GLU A 694 25.08 69.31 10.75
N LYS A 695 25.32 69.92 11.93
CA LYS A 695 24.64 71.08 12.57
C LYS A 695 23.21 70.93 13.12
N GLU A 696 23.14 70.86 14.45
CA GLU A 696 22.66 71.89 15.41
C GLU A 696 21.34 72.67 15.15
N PRO A 697 20.69 73.23 16.19
CA PRO A 697 19.42 72.71 16.73
C PRO A 697 18.23 73.69 16.57
N GLU A 698 17.02 73.14 16.47
CA GLU A 698 15.78 73.56 17.15
C GLU A 698 14.67 72.53 16.93
#